data_AF-A0A8T3DJI1-F1
#
_entry.id   AF-A0A8T3DJI1-F1
#
_cell.length_a   1.000
_cell.length_b   1.000
_cell.length_c   1.000
_cell.angle_alpha   90.00
_cell.angle_beta   90.00
_cell.angle_gamma   90.00
#
_symmetry.space_group_name_H-M   'P 1'
#
loop_
_entity.id
_entity.type
_entity.pdbx_description
1 polymer ?
#
loop_
_entity_poly.entity_id
_entity_poly.type
_entity_poly.pdbx_seq_one_letter_code
_entity_poly.pdbx_strand_id
1 'polypeptide(L)'
;MIMGITGRVLLHGLLVALSVSLPRSGGSLTNSLPNDALTLGSEKTESLLSLLCAQPSLSPSPPSSVHALRPSDIAVVSAVGMLHSHRTEKSRVLGTLSELLSMFNPALTQILPEQTSTSSSQYRSLSEQAEALAHRLKAAGHDKDWKLLLLFIPVDEMCVCPELVSTAIADTVQQVKETLQILHRQIQHTLVSAVVWAGLSDEVRDSHHDSICHCMRDYSTAKLRLMRTVLAQALQESLEHHLEERQWYSDREDFTVQLQPTPMILDYTFKGESSVPNTRMTADDIDHVTIELWRNLLQPMRGQSDMKGNDIISTPCPSEDHPFLRTQRNVPSDLRTLWMQRAASPRLDPVMGTELPCEDRSPSNFPPTSVHALRPGDIKVVAAVGDSLTAANGVGATNTNNILDVIREYRGLSWCIGGDHNLTGVTTLPNILREFNPFLTGFSEGIADENSPKAYLNQAVPGANSDDMPAQVRRLVDKMKNDTRIDFQNDWKVITMFIGGNDLCDYCTDTIYFSPENIVSRIREALDILHNEVPRALVNLVELMHIVPLRRLHQDSSLKCPTWLVNIMCRCVVSPKEGSAELQSLTNLNRAYQRGVQDLVESGRYDTHSNFTVVLQPFFREVVLPLLDDGRPDRSYFAPDCFHLSQKSHTLMARALWNNMLEPVGNKTHTQDFTAGLSMKCPSKAMPFFRTYENSNYTYQGPAPTPPPATNWGSEFSCRDLAPSNSVPTSVHRLRPADIKVVAAVGDSISAGFGAKSKNLLQLKNEYRGVSWSIGGDKTLQEVTTLPNILKNFNPSLRGFSLNVGTGQRGFNMAVSGAKAAAIPGQVKNLIQAMRDSKDVDFENDWKLVTMFIGGNDLCQYCLNRAALSPQNYSYHLRESLDLLYQEVPRVMVNMVEILQIAGLRRIKRDTLGCSLLQQNVCPCFLVPAEDSLELSEINRVNRLYQEETERLVNGGRYDGREDFTVVIQPYFRNSIVPLSSDQKPDLSFFSVDCFHFSERGHSEMAIALWNNMLEPVGRKQVYNNFTHDRNKIQCPTQDQPYIFTRINSYPSIPTQAPITTQTTPRTISAATITTATPVTHNSDSVPIWGAALLGVTGLLIGWGVTWLLLSCRERRQKKKLENVVEMKGTGF
;
A
#
# COMPACT_ATOMS: atom_id res chain seq x y z
N MET A 1 20.90 -82.92 1.35
CA MET A 1 21.36 -83.88 2.38
C MET A 1 22.01 -83.08 3.50
N ILE A 2 21.85 -83.49 4.77
CA ILE A 2 22.13 -82.68 5.98
C ILE A 2 23.56 -82.93 6.52
N MET A 3 24.21 -81.87 7.06
CA MET A 3 25.06 -81.76 8.27
C MET A 3 26.25 -80.78 8.03
N GLY A 4 26.44 -79.67 8.77
CA GLY A 4 25.56 -78.91 9.67
C GLY A 4 26.36 -78.03 10.66
N ILE A 5 25.90 -76.87 11.18
CA ILE A 5 24.79 -75.96 10.83
C ILE A 5 25.06 -74.60 11.55
N THR A 6 24.84 -73.41 10.96
CA THR A 6 25.87 -72.76 10.11
C THR A 6 25.81 -71.20 10.08
N GLY A 7 26.83 -70.51 10.62
CA GLY A 7 27.18 -69.10 10.30
C GLY A 7 26.38 -67.97 11.01
N ARG A 8 26.70 -66.67 10.87
CA ARG A 8 27.95 -66.00 10.38
C ARG A 8 28.00 -64.49 10.81
N VAL A 9 29.01 -63.71 10.38
CA VAL A 9 29.39 -62.37 10.93
C VAL A 9 29.83 -61.34 9.84
N LEU A 10 29.52 -60.04 10.09
CA LEU A 10 30.05 -58.72 9.61
C LEU A 10 30.74 -58.45 8.22
N LEU A 11 30.43 -57.23 7.70
CA LEU A 11 31.21 -56.24 6.89
C LEU A 11 31.41 -56.31 5.34
N HIS A 12 31.00 -55.21 4.66
CA HIS A 12 31.54 -54.48 3.47
C HIS A 12 32.03 -55.19 2.16
N GLY A 13 31.54 -54.73 0.97
CA GLY A 13 32.37 -54.52 -0.24
C GLY A 13 31.94 -55.05 -1.65
N LEU A 14 31.85 -54.13 -2.63
CA LEU A 14 32.11 -54.24 -4.11
C LEU A 14 31.27 -55.07 -5.14
N LEU A 15 30.68 -54.34 -6.11
CA LEU A 15 30.82 -54.36 -7.60
C LEU A 15 30.77 -55.63 -8.50
N VAL A 16 30.01 -55.49 -9.64
CA VAL A 16 30.30 -55.98 -11.04
C VAL A 16 30.01 -57.50 -11.31
N ALA A 17 29.47 -58.01 -12.45
CA ALA A 17 29.41 -57.57 -13.87
C ALA A 17 28.32 -58.28 -14.77
N LEU A 18 28.26 -57.87 -16.06
CA LEU A 18 27.87 -58.60 -17.30
C LEU A 18 26.37 -58.88 -17.62
N SER A 19 25.86 -58.83 -18.88
CA SER A 19 26.27 -58.17 -20.16
C SER A 19 25.28 -58.48 -21.31
N VAL A 20 25.43 -57.81 -22.48
CA VAL A 20 24.86 -58.01 -23.85
C VAL A 20 23.95 -56.84 -24.28
N SER A 21 24.18 -56.06 -25.36
CA SER A 21 25.29 -55.97 -26.33
C SER A 21 25.33 -54.58 -27.00
N LEU A 22 26.48 -54.22 -27.61
CA LEU A 22 26.71 -53.04 -28.48
C LEU A 22 26.92 -53.48 -29.95
N PRO A 23 26.80 -52.58 -30.96
CA PRO A 23 28.03 -52.06 -31.56
C PRO A 23 28.03 -50.55 -31.92
N ARG A 24 29.24 -50.06 -32.21
CA ARG A 24 29.65 -48.65 -32.40
C ARG A 24 29.33 -48.04 -33.78
N SER A 25 29.03 -46.73 -33.77
CA SER A 25 29.70 -45.64 -34.52
C SER A 25 29.31 -44.30 -33.85
N GLY A 26 30.01 -43.18 -33.91
CA GLY A 26 31.21 -42.79 -34.66
C GLY A 26 30.97 -41.49 -35.44
N GLY A 27 31.11 -40.32 -34.82
CA GLY A 27 30.88 -39.03 -35.51
C GLY A 27 30.98 -37.78 -34.64
N SER A 28 31.69 -36.77 -35.17
CA SER A 28 31.88 -35.43 -34.61
C SER A 28 30.57 -34.63 -34.46
N LEU A 29 30.39 -33.93 -33.34
CA LEU A 29 29.34 -32.92 -33.16
C LEU A 29 29.83 -31.54 -33.65
N THR A 30 29.56 -31.23 -34.92
CA THR A 30 29.51 -29.85 -35.41
C THR A 30 28.08 -29.35 -35.30
N ASN A 31 27.80 -28.45 -34.35
CA ASN A 31 26.47 -27.83 -34.21
C ASN A 31 26.24 -26.78 -35.31
N SER A 32 25.69 -27.20 -36.45
CA SER A 32 25.00 -26.33 -37.39
C SER A 32 23.53 -26.17 -36.95
N LEU A 33 23.17 -25.00 -36.45
CA LEU A 33 21.77 -24.62 -36.21
C LEU A 33 21.04 -24.45 -37.56
N PRO A 34 19.85 -25.06 -37.76
CA PRO A 34 18.99 -24.72 -38.89
C PRO A 34 18.29 -23.38 -38.64
N ASN A 35 18.24 -22.55 -39.68
CA ASN A 35 17.25 -21.47 -39.75
C ASN A 35 15.89 -22.08 -40.05
N ASP A 36 14.97 -22.10 -39.08
CA ASP A 36 13.54 -22.25 -39.33
C ASP A 36 12.82 -20.95 -38.94
N ALA A 37 12.43 -20.19 -39.96
CA ALA A 37 11.57 -19.03 -39.78
C ALA A 37 10.15 -19.51 -39.45
N LEU A 38 9.68 -19.20 -38.24
CA LEU A 38 8.29 -19.43 -37.84
C LEU A 38 7.35 -18.49 -38.61
N THR A 39 6.87 -18.97 -39.77
CA THR A 39 5.75 -18.37 -40.49
C THR A 39 4.45 -18.58 -39.71
N LEU A 40 4.17 -17.66 -38.78
CA LEU A 40 2.89 -17.61 -38.08
C LEU A 40 1.76 -17.31 -39.08
N GLY A 41 0.72 -18.14 -39.09
CA GLY A 41 -0.30 -18.13 -40.14
C GLY A 41 -1.10 -16.83 -40.26
N SER A 42 -1.25 -16.35 -41.50
CA SER A 42 -1.89 -15.08 -41.90
C SER A 42 -3.23 -14.77 -41.21
N GLU A 43 -4.06 -15.79 -40.97
CA GLU A 43 -5.42 -15.62 -40.42
C GLU A 43 -5.43 -15.23 -38.93
N LYS A 44 -4.42 -15.64 -38.15
CA LYS A 44 -4.32 -15.21 -36.72
C LYS A 44 -3.89 -13.75 -36.60
N THR A 45 -3.10 -13.26 -37.54
CA THR A 45 -2.63 -11.87 -37.55
C THR A 45 -3.78 -10.92 -37.87
N GLU A 46 -4.63 -11.23 -38.87
CA GLU A 46 -5.86 -10.46 -39.14
C GLU A 46 -6.86 -10.48 -37.96
N SER A 47 -6.97 -11.61 -37.26
CA SER A 47 -7.80 -11.72 -36.05
C SER A 47 -7.31 -10.86 -34.89
N LEU A 48 -5.99 -10.63 -34.73
CA LEU A 48 -5.46 -9.71 -33.72
C LEU A 48 -5.49 -8.24 -34.18
N LEU A 49 -5.26 -7.99 -35.47
CA LEU A 49 -5.31 -6.65 -36.07
C LEU A 49 -6.65 -5.95 -35.80
N SER A 50 -7.76 -6.69 -35.88
CA SER A 50 -9.10 -6.15 -35.60
C SER A 50 -9.41 -5.83 -34.14
N LEU A 51 -8.60 -6.30 -33.18
CA LEU A 51 -8.84 -6.10 -31.74
C LEU A 51 -8.09 -4.91 -31.12
N LEU A 52 -7.05 -4.39 -31.79
CA LEU A 52 -6.11 -3.44 -31.19
C LEU A 52 -6.22 -2.02 -31.76
N CYS A 53 -6.28 -1.85 -33.08
CA CYS A 53 -6.58 -0.57 -33.74
C CYS A 53 -7.45 -0.82 -34.99
N ALA A 54 -8.40 0.06 -35.30
CA ALA A 54 -9.11 0.00 -36.58
C ALA A 54 -8.12 0.14 -37.75
N GLN A 55 -8.36 -0.58 -38.85
CA GLN A 55 -7.40 -0.65 -39.98
C GLN A 55 -6.96 0.75 -40.43
N PRO A 56 -5.65 1.05 -40.44
CA PRO A 56 -5.17 2.36 -40.86
C PRO A 56 -5.40 2.57 -42.35
N SER A 57 -5.87 3.77 -42.72
CA SER A 57 -5.82 4.20 -44.11
C SER A 57 -4.36 4.38 -44.53
N LEU A 58 -3.96 3.69 -45.59
CA LEU A 58 -2.67 3.90 -46.26
C LEU A 58 -2.47 5.39 -46.53
N SER A 59 -1.28 5.92 -46.25
CA SER A 59 -0.95 7.32 -46.50
C SER A 59 -1.26 7.69 -47.95
N PRO A 60 -2.17 8.65 -48.22
CA PRO A 60 -2.62 8.95 -49.58
C PRO A 60 -1.53 9.59 -50.47
N SER A 61 -0.41 9.98 -49.87
CA SER A 61 0.80 10.48 -50.52
C SER A 61 2.00 10.31 -49.58
N PRO A 62 3.24 10.17 -50.08
CA PRO A 62 4.44 10.22 -49.24
C PRO A 62 4.47 11.53 -48.42
N PRO A 63 4.84 11.49 -47.13
CA PRO A 63 4.85 12.69 -46.30
C PRO A 63 5.96 13.66 -46.75
N SER A 64 5.58 14.92 -46.92
CA SER A 64 6.48 16.00 -47.39
C SER A 64 7.37 16.60 -46.30
N SER A 65 7.13 16.23 -45.03
CA SER A 65 7.83 16.76 -43.86
C SER A 65 7.74 15.76 -42.70
N VAL A 66 8.74 15.78 -41.83
CA VAL A 66 8.84 15.01 -40.58
C VAL A 66 7.66 15.30 -39.64
N HIS A 67 7.05 16.48 -39.78
CA HIS A 67 5.88 16.92 -39.01
C HIS A 67 4.55 16.33 -39.51
N ALA A 68 4.56 15.66 -40.67
CA ALA A 68 3.40 15.01 -41.30
C ALA A 68 3.53 13.47 -41.32
N LEU A 69 4.49 12.90 -40.58
CA LEU A 69 4.68 11.45 -40.50
C LEU A 69 3.53 10.76 -39.76
N ARG A 70 2.96 9.74 -40.37
CA ARG A 70 2.11 8.73 -39.72
C ARG A 70 2.97 7.54 -39.30
N PRO A 71 2.52 6.70 -38.34
CA PRO A 71 3.20 5.44 -38.03
C PRO A 71 3.46 4.54 -39.25
N SER A 72 2.54 4.54 -40.23
CA SER A 72 2.66 3.80 -41.49
C SER A 72 3.75 4.29 -42.44
N ASP A 73 4.26 5.52 -42.24
CA ASP A 73 5.31 6.09 -43.09
C ASP A 73 6.71 5.68 -42.64
N ILE A 74 6.88 5.25 -41.38
CA ILE A 74 8.17 4.81 -40.83
C ILE A 74 8.54 3.46 -41.45
N ALA A 75 9.67 3.42 -42.13
CA ALA A 75 10.20 2.21 -42.77
C ALA A 75 11.44 1.63 -42.05
N VAL A 76 12.11 2.41 -41.19
CA VAL A 76 13.26 1.94 -40.40
C VAL A 76 13.14 2.36 -38.93
N VAL A 77 13.42 1.43 -38.00
CA VAL A 77 13.60 1.70 -36.56
C VAL A 77 15.01 1.33 -36.13
N SER A 78 15.67 2.20 -35.36
CA SER A 78 17.02 1.97 -34.83
C SER A 78 17.28 2.73 -33.52
N ALA A 79 18.47 2.58 -32.93
CA ALA A 79 18.85 3.29 -31.71
C ALA A 79 20.35 3.60 -31.58
N VAL A 80 20.67 4.62 -30.77
CA VAL A 80 22.00 5.02 -30.29
C VAL A 80 21.99 5.00 -28.75
N GLY A 81 23.12 4.73 -28.10
CA GLY A 81 23.23 4.65 -26.63
C GLY A 81 23.02 3.26 -26.05
N MET A 82 23.35 2.21 -26.82
CA MET A 82 23.18 0.80 -26.47
C MET A 82 24.49 0.14 -26.02
N LEU A 83 25.04 0.67 -24.92
CA LEU A 83 26.22 0.13 -24.23
C LEU A 83 25.94 -1.24 -23.58
N HIS A 84 27.00 -1.96 -23.21
CA HIS A 84 26.94 -3.42 -22.98
C HIS A 84 26.08 -3.83 -21.77
N SER A 85 26.10 -3.04 -20.68
CA SER A 85 25.40 -3.30 -19.42
C SER A 85 23.88 -3.34 -19.54
N HIS A 86 23.28 -2.38 -20.26
CA HIS A 86 21.82 -2.25 -20.43
C HIS A 86 21.34 -2.68 -21.82
N ARG A 87 22.17 -3.43 -22.56
CA ARG A 87 21.88 -3.80 -23.97
C ARG A 87 20.63 -4.67 -24.10
N THR A 88 20.35 -5.54 -23.14
CA THR A 88 19.17 -6.43 -23.12
C THR A 88 17.86 -5.65 -22.99
N GLU A 89 17.77 -4.77 -21.99
CA GLU A 89 16.60 -3.94 -21.68
C GLU A 89 16.27 -2.99 -22.86
N LYS A 90 17.27 -2.22 -23.30
CA LYS A 90 17.13 -1.25 -24.40
C LYS A 90 16.81 -1.94 -25.74
N SER A 91 17.39 -3.11 -26.02
CA SER A 91 17.05 -3.90 -27.22
C SER A 91 15.62 -4.41 -27.20
N ARG A 92 15.10 -4.78 -26.03
CA ARG A 92 13.71 -5.23 -25.90
C ARG A 92 12.72 -4.08 -26.11
N VAL A 93 12.94 -2.91 -25.50
CA VAL A 93 12.12 -1.71 -25.78
C VAL A 93 12.10 -1.38 -27.27
N LEU A 94 13.26 -1.44 -27.93
CA LEU A 94 13.37 -1.21 -29.38
C LEU A 94 12.64 -2.29 -30.20
N GLY A 95 12.70 -3.56 -29.76
CA GLY A 95 11.99 -4.69 -30.38
C GLY A 95 10.48 -4.56 -30.27
N THR A 96 9.95 -4.42 -29.06
CA THR A 96 8.50 -4.26 -28.81
C THR A 96 7.95 -3.00 -29.51
N LEU A 97 8.72 -1.90 -29.59
CA LEU A 97 8.33 -0.72 -30.38
C LEU A 97 8.30 -1.01 -31.90
N SER A 98 9.26 -1.79 -32.41
CA SER A 98 9.30 -2.22 -33.81
C SER A 98 8.13 -3.14 -34.15
N GLU A 99 7.73 -4.03 -33.24
CA GLU A 99 6.53 -4.86 -33.39
C GLU A 99 5.26 -4.00 -33.50
N LEU A 100 5.08 -3.03 -32.59
CA LEU A 100 3.95 -2.07 -32.65
C LEU A 100 3.91 -1.27 -33.96
N LEU A 101 5.07 -0.79 -34.44
CA LEU A 101 5.15 -0.05 -35.71
C LEU A 101 4.91 -0.95 -36.93
N SER A 102 5.30 -2.23 -36.87
CA SER A 102 5.07 -3.19 -37.97
C SER A 102 3.58 -3.46 -38.25
N MET A 103 2.70 -3.23 -37.24
CA MET A 103 1.25 -3.27 -37.43
C MET A 103 0.73 -2.16 -38.37
N PHE A 104 1.46 -1.04 -38.48
CA PHE A 104 1.12 0.09 -39.37
C PHE A 104 1.91 0.05 -40.68
N ASN A 105 3.14 -0.47 -40.67
CA ASN A 105 3.94 -0.72 -41.87
C ASN A 105 4.58 -2.13 -41.84
N PRO A 106 3.97 -3.12 -42.52
CA PRO A 106 4.53 -4.48 -42.59
C PRO A 106 5.91 -4.60 -43.26
N ALA A 107 6.39 -3.55 -43.95
CA ALA A 107 7.71 -3.50 -44.57
C ALA A 107 8.79 -2.85 -43.65
N LEU A 108 8.45 -2.57 -42.39
CA LEU A 108 9.37 -1.97 -41.41
C LEU A 108 10.63 -2.84 -41.19
N THR A 109 11.81 -2.22 -41.25
CA THR A 109 13.09 -2.87 -40.98
C THR A 109 13.71 -2.36 -39.67
N GLN A 110 14.03 -3.27 -38.75
CA GLN A 110 14.78 -2.95 -37.53
C GLN A 110 16.28 -3.07 -37.78
N ILE A 111 17.06 -2.02 -37.51
CA ILE A 111 18.53 -2.03 -37.67
C ILE A 111 19.18 -1.86 -36.30
N LEU A 112 19.88 -2.91 -35.84
CA LEU A 112 20.60 -2.90 -34.56
C LEU A 112 22.04 -2.37 -34.69
N PRO A 113 22.62 -1.80 -33.61
CA PRO A 113 24.06 -1.51 -33.51
C PRO A 113 24.93 -2.77 -33.62
N GLU A 114 26.23 -2.59 -33.92
CA GLU A 114 27.14 -3.70 -34.25
C GLU A 114 27.42 -4.65 -33.07
N GLN A 115 27.54 -5.94 -33.38
CA GLN A 115 28.23 -6.93 -32.53
C GLN A 115 29.61 -7.20 -33.12
N THR A 116 30.65 -6.52 -32.63
CA THR A 116 32.05 -6.93 -32.89
C THR A 116 32.46 -7.93 -31.82
N SER A 117 32.69 -9.18 -32.21
CA SER A 117 33.05 -10.32 -31.33
C SER A 117 34.51 -10.31 -30.84
N THR A 118 35.18 -9.16 -30.89
CA THR A 118 36.56 -8.98 -30.44
C THR A 118 36.64 -8.36 -29.05
N SER A 119 37.45 -8.97 -28.19
CA SER A 119 37.63 -8.70 -26.76
C SER A 119 38.37 -7.38 -26.44
N SER A 120 38.13 -6.31 -27.21
CA SER A 120 38.82 -5.03 -27.09
C SER A 120 37.89 -3.83 -27.28
N SER A 121 36.61 -3.97 -26.92
CA SER A 121 35.62 -2.89 -26.99
C SER A 121 35.80 -1.90 -25.83
N GLN A 122 36.85 -1.07 -25.91
CA GLN A 122 36.89 0.19 -25.15
C GLN A 122 35.68 1.05 -25.52
N TYR A 123 35.17 1.79 -24.54
CA TYR A 123 33.94 2.58 -24.59
C TYR A 123 33.83 3.45 -25.85
N ARG A 124 32.90 3.11 -26.77
CA ARG A 124 32.49 4.03 -27.85
C ARG A 124 31.51 5.06 -27.29
N SER A 125 31.89 6.33 -27.39
CA SER A 125 31.05 7.49 -27.07
C SER A 125 29.73 7.49 -27.85
N LEU A 126 28.74 8.26 -27.39
CA LEU A 126 27.47 8.44 -28.11
C LEU A 126 27.69 8.96 -29.54
N SER A 127 28.65 9.88 -29.72
CA SER A 127 29.08 10.42 -31.00
C SER A 127 29.59 9.34 -31.97
N GLU A 128 30.49 8.47 -31.53
CA GLU A 128 31.02 7.36 -32.36
C GLU A 128 29.94 6.32 -32.71
N GLN A 129 28.99 6.09 -31.79
CA GLN A 129 27.84 5.21 -32.05
C GLN A 129 26.91 5.82 -33.14
N ALA A 130 26.69 7.13 -33.12
CA ALA A 130 25.92 7.83 -34.15
C ALA A 130 26.60 7.81 -35.53
N GLU A 131 27.92 8.01 -35.62
CA GLU A 131 28.65 7.90 -36.90
C GLU A 131 28.58 6.48 -37.48
N ALA A 132 28.82 5.46 -36.66
CA ALA A 132 28.72 4.07 -37.08
C ALA A 132 27.31 3.70 -37.59
N LEU A 133 26.25 4.20 -36.93
CA LEU A 133 24.88 4.01 -37.37
C LEU A 133 24.57 4.74 -38.68
N ALA A 134 25.00 5.99 -38.83
CA ALA A 134 24.80 6.77 -40.05
C ALA A 134 25.46 6.10 -41.28
N HIS A 135 26.65 5.52 -41.11
CA HIS A 135 27.31 4.72 -42.15
C HIS A 135 26.54 3.43 -42.48
N ARG A 136 25.99 2.73 -41.48
CA ARG A 136 25.19 1.51 -41.72
C ARG A 136 23.88 1.79 -42.46
N LEU A 137 23.17 2.85 -42.10
CA LEU A 137 21.91 3.22 -42.75
C LEU A 137 22.10 3.51 -44.25
N LYS A 138 23.21 4.17 -44.60
CA LYS A 138 23.66 4.38 -46.00
C LYS A 138 23.98 3.06 -46.69
N ALA A 139 24.79 2.21 -46.06
CA ALA A 139 25.19 0.91 -46.62
C ALA A 139 24.00 -0.05 -46.85
N ALA A 140 22.95 0.06 -46.03
CA ALA A 140 21.71 -0.69 -46.17
C ALA A 140 20.74 -0.12 -47.23
N GLY A 141 21.05 1.03 -47.85
CA GLY A 141 20.24 1.64 -48.91
C GLY A 141 19.06 2.50 -48.44
N HIS A 142 18.87 2.66 -47.13
CA HIS A 142 17.71 3.34 -46.54
C HIS A 142 17.79 4.88 -46.53
N ASP A 143 18.63 5.50 -47.37
CA ASP A 143 18.85 6.96 -47.34
C ASP A 143 17.58 7.78 -47.59
N LYS A 144 16.67 7.27 -48.42
CA LYS A 144 15.41 7.92 -48.80
C LYS A 144 14.21 7.56 -47.92
N ASP A 145 14.36 6.57 -47.05
CA ASP A 145 13.28 6.04 -46.23
C ASP A 145 13.11 6.85 -44.94
N TRP A 146 11.88 6.93 -44.42
CA TRP A 146 11.62 7.60 -43.14
C TRP A 146 11.98 6.71 -41.95
N LYS A 147 12.69 7.30 -40.97
CA LYS A 147 13.35 6.59 -39.88
C LYS A 147 12.87 7.13 -38.52
N LEU A 148 12.63 6.22 -37.58
CA LEU A 148 12.49 6.55 -36.16
C LEU A 148 13.75 6.08 -35.42
N LEU A 149 14.42 7.01 -34.74
CA LEU A 149 15.66 6.74 -34.01
C LEU A 149 15.50 6.99 -32.52
N LEU A 150 15.70 5.98 -31.68
CA LEU A 150 15.79 6.17 -30.22
C LEU A 150 17.22 6.57 -29.82
N LEU A 151 17.38 7.72 -29.15
CA LEU A 151 18.66 8.13 -28.56
C LEU A 151 18.57 7.93 -27.04
N PHE A 152 19.12 6.83 -26.54
CA PHE A 152 19.20 6.55 -25.10
C PHE A 152 20.36 7.33 -24.46
N ILE A 153 20.05 8.13 -23.46
CA ILE A 153 20.99 8.98 -22.72
C ILE A 153 21.15 8.37 -21.31
N PRO A 154 22.26 7.68 -21.02
CA PRO A 154 22.41 6.90 -19.80
C PRO A 154 22.67 7.78 -18.57
N VAL A 155 21.91 7.53 -17.50
CA VAL A 155 22.06 8.21 -16.19
C VAL A 155 22.96 7.40 -15.25
N ASP A 156 22.87 6.07 -15.23
CA ASP A 156 23.63 5.24 -14.27
C ASP A 156 25.14 5.19 -14.57
N GLU A 157 25.53 5.57 -15.78
CA GLU A 157 26.91 5.74 -16.21
C GLU A 157 27.51 7.09 -15.73
N MET A 158 26.68 8.01 -15.23
CA MET A 158 27.12 9.25 -14.60
C MET A 158 27.70 8.97 -13.21
N CYS A 159 29.00 8.70 -13.14
CA CYS A 159 29.65 8.49 -11.86
C CYS A 159 29.87 9.81 -11.09
N VAL A 160 28.90 10.17 -10.26
CA VAL A 160 28.74 11.54 -9.75
C VAL A 160 28.55 11.56 -8.24
N CYS A 161 29.42 12.27 -7.53
CA CYS A 161 29.21 12.65 -6.12
C CYS A 161 28.38 13.96 -6.05
N PRO A 162 27.63 14.21 -4.96
CA PRO A 162 26.69 15.34 -4.87
C PRO A 162 27.26 16.74 -5.20
N GLU A 163 28.56 16.96 -5.00
CA GLU A 163 29.25 18.23 -5.28
C GLU A 163 29.55 18.44 -6.78
N LEU A 164 29.59 17.38 -7.59
CA LEU A 164 29.98 17.41 -9.01
C LEU A 164 28.79 17.25 -9.98
N VAL A 165 27.56 17.18 -9.45
CA VAL A 165 26.33 16.89 -10.21
C VAL A 165 26.11 17.85 -11.39
N SER A 166 26.23 19.15 -11.15
CA SER A 166 26.01 20.16 -12.20
C SER A 166 27.01 20.06 -13.35
N THR A 167 28.27 19.68 -13.07
CA THR A 167 29.30 19.50 -14.09
C THR A 167 29.03 18.28 -14.96
N ALA A 168 28.75 17.12 -14.34
CA ALA A 168 28.49 15.89 -15.09
C ALA A 168 27.21 15.96 -15.95
N ILE A 169 26.19 16.69 -15.50
CA ILE A 169 25.00 17.01 -16.31
C ILE A 169 25.41 17.86 -17.51
N ALA A 170 26.19 18.93 -17.32
CA ALA A 170 26.65 19.80 -18.41
C ALA A 170 27.50 19.04 -19.45
N ASP A 171 28.42 18.17 -18.99
CA ASP A 171 29.25 17.34 -19.87
C ASP A 171 28.40 16.37 -20.69
N THR A 172 27.36 15.77 -20.10
CA THR A 172 26.46 14.85 -20.81
C THR A 172 25.55 15.59 -21.80
N VAL A 173 25.05 16.78 -21.45
CA VAL A 173 24.31 17.65 -22.39
C VAL A 173 25.20 18.00 -23.60
N GLN A 174 26.48 18.28 -23.38
CA GLN A 174 27.46 18.55 -24.44
C GLN A 174 27.70 17.31 -25.34
N GLN A 175 27.82 16.11 -24.77
CA GLN A 175 27.92 14.86 -25.57
C GLN A 175 26.66 14.58 -26.40
N VAL A 176 25.48 14.79 -25.83
CA VAL A 176 24.19 14.61 -26.54
C VAL A 176 24.06 15.59 -27.70
N LYS A 177 24.45 16.86 -27.49
CA LYS A 177 24.51 17.91 -28.52
C LYS A 177 25.43 17.54 -29.68
N GLU A 178 26.64 17.02 -29.41
CA GLU A 178 27.57 16.55 -30.45
C GLU A 178 26.98 15.36 -31.24
N THR A 179 26.39 14.41 -30.52
CA THR A 179 25.69 13.25 -31.11
C THR A 179 24.56 13.70 -32.04
N LEU A 180 23.72 14.64 -31.61
CA LEU A 180 22.63 15.18 -32.42
C LEU A 180 23.13 16.00 -33.62
N GLN A 181 24.24 16.74 -33.49
CA GLN A 181 24.88 17.42 -34.63
C GLN A 181 25.39 16.44 -35.69
N ILE A 182 25.95 15.30 -35.27
CA ILE A 182 26.36 14.22 -36.17
C ILE A 182 25.16 13.63 -36.92
N LEU A 183 24.12 13.23 -36.18
CA LEU A 183 22.88 12.65 -36.74
C LEU A 183 22.22 13.63 -37.72
N HIS A 184 22.06 14.89 -37.32
CA HIS A 184 21.52 15.94 -38.17
C HIS A 184 22.33 16.10 -39.46
N ARG A 185 23.65 16.23 -39.38
CA ARG A 185 24.53 16.42 -40.54
C ARG A 185 24.55 15.21 -41.49
N GLN A 186 24.46 13.99 -40.96
CA GLN A 186 24.73 12.78 -41.74
C GLN A 186 23.50 12.01 -42.22
N ILE A 187 22.32 12.22 -41.63
CA ILE A 187 21.11 11.42 -41.92
C ILE A 187 19.96 12.33 -42.43
N GLN A 188 19.15 11.77 -43.32
CA GLN A 188 17.96 12.40 -43.90
C GLN A 188 16.69 11.60 -43.55
N HIS A 189 15.53 12.25 -43.63
CA HIS A 189 14.21 11.65 -43.36
C HIS A 189 14.13 10.95 -41.99
N THR A 190 14.38 11.67 -40.89
CA THR A 190 14.52 11.07 -39.54
C THR A 190 13.81 11.85 -38.44
N LEU A 191 13.00 11.15 -37.65
CA LEU A 191 12.51 11.58 -36.34
C LEU A 191 13.37 10.96 -35.24
N VAL A 192 14.06 11.77 -34.45
CA VAL A 192 14.85 11.30 -33.29
C VAL A 192 14.04 11.45 -32.02
N SER A 193 13.80 10.36 -31.30
CA SER A 193 13.22 10.36 -29.96
C SER A 193 14.34 10.21 -28.92
N ALA A 194 14.69 11.29 -28.24
CA ALA A 194 15.66 11.30 -27.16
C ALA A 194 15.04 10.83 -25.85
N VAL A 195 15.72 9.93 -25.14
CA VAL A 195 15.22 9.23 -23.96
C VAL A 195 16.28 9.30 -22.86
N VAL A 196 16.02 10.06 -21.80
CA VAL A 196 16.84 9.95 -20.57
C VAL A 196 16.52 8.62 -19.90
N TRP A 197 17.56 7.82 -19.63
CA TRP A 197 17.41 6.41 -19.27
C TRP A 197 18.22 6.06 -18.00
N ALA A 198 17.54 5.53 -16.99
CA ALA A 198 18.16 4.86 -15.85
C ALA A 198 17.70 3.38 -15.82
N GLY A 199 18.64 2.43 -15.83
CA GLY A 199 18.41 0.98 -15.87
C GLY A 199 18.80 0.26 -14.57
N LEU A 200 18.47 -1.03 -14.46
CA LEU A 200 18.88 -1.83 -13.30
C LEU A 200 20.38 -2.22 -13.40
N SER A 201 21.13 -1.98 -12.32
CA SER A 201 22.57 -2.29 -12.21
C SER A 201 22.82 -3.52 -11.33
N ASP A 202 22.19 -4.63 -11.67
CA ASP A 202 22.18 -5.85 -10.83
C ASP A 202 23.52 -6.62 -10.80
N GLU A 203 24.49 -6.35 -11.69
CA GLU A 203 25.70 -7.20 -11.82
C GLU A 203 26.93 -6.75 -10.99
N VAL A 204 26.80 -5.74 -10.10
CA VAL A 204 27.96 -5.07 -9.46
C VAL A 204 28.09 -5.30 -7.94
N ARG A 205 27.56 -6.42 -7.40
CA ARG A 205 27.88 -6.87 -6.03
C ARG A 205 28.80 -8.09 -5.94
N ASP A 206 28.93 -8.90 -6.99
CA ASP A 206 29.68 -10.16 -6.96
C ASP A 206 30.86 -10.26 -7.97
N SER A 207 31.24 -9.17 -8.63
CA SER A 207 32.45 -9.13 -9.48
C SER A 207 33.42 -8.04 -9.05
N HIS A 208 34.72 -8.37 -9.07
CA HIS A 208 35.79 -7.46 -8.67
C HIS A 208 36.00 -6.33 -9.71
N HIS A 209 36.05 -5.09 -9.22
CA HIS A 209 36.49 -3.81 -9.84
C HIS A 209 35.45 -2.89 -10.55
N ASP A 210 35.51 -1.62 -10.14
CA ASP A 210 35.35 -0.35 -10.88
C ASP A 210 33.99 0.23 -11.32
N SER A 211 32.83 -0.38 -11.06
CA SER A 211 31.54 0.19 -11.54
C SER A 211 30.62 0.89 -10.50
N ILE A 212 30.96 0.91 -9.20
CA ILE A 212 30.25 1.73 -8.20
C ILE A 212 31.14 2.88 -7.75
N CYS A 213 30.63 4.11 -7.83
CA CYS A 213 31.35 5.31 -7.41
C CYS A 213 31.75 5.24 -5.94
N HIS A 214 33.00 5.60 -5.66
CA HIS A 214 33.59 5.51 -4.32
C HIS A 214 32.75 6.21 -3.24
N CYS A 215 32.17 7.37 -3.57
CA CYS A 215 31.32 8.18 -2.69
C CYS A 215 29.87 7.68 -2.50
N MET A 216 29.41 6.69 -3.28
CA MET A 216 28.07 6.10 -3.18
C MET A 216 28.07 4.70 -2.56
N ARG A 217 29.24 4.16 -2.20
CA ARG A 217 29.42 2.77 -1.75
C ARG A 217 28.65 2.43 -0.47
N ASP A 218 28.49 3.41 0.42
CA ASP A 218 27.88 3.26 1.75
C ASP A 218 26.43 3.77 1.79
N TYR A 219 25.84 4.15 0.65
CA TYR A 219 24.46 4.65 0.61
C TYR A 219 23.44 3.51 0.75
N SER A 220 22.35 3.78 1.49
CA SER A 220 21.20 2.89 1.52
C SER A 220 20.52 2.79 0.15
N THR A 221 19.81 1.68 -0.10
CA THR A 221 19.05 1.48 -1.35
C THR A 221 18.08 2.63 -1.62
N ALA A 222 17.41 3.15 -0.59
CA ALA A 222 16.51 4.30 -0.71
C ALA A 222 17.23 5.62 -1.07
N LYS A 223 18.43 5.86 -0.50
CA LYS A 223 19.26 7.04 -0.80
C LYS A 223 19.81 6.98 -2.23
N LEU A 224 20.24 5.80 -2.68
CA LEU A 224 20.64 5.56 -4.08
C LEU A 224 19.49 5.79 -5.08
N ARG A 225 18.30 5.26 -4.76
CA ARG A 225 17.08 5.42 -5.57
C ARG A 225 16.71 6.88 -5.76
N LEU A 226 16.57 7.63 -4.67
CA LEU A 226 16.28 9.07 -4.70
C LEU A 226 17.33 9.83 -5.55
N MET A 227 18.61 9.53 -5.35
CA MET A 227 19.70 10.18 -6.09
C MET A 227 19.63 9.94 -7.59
N ARG A 228 19.44 8.68 -8.04
CA ARG A 228 19.28 8.34 -9.47
C ARG A 228 18.07 9.03 -10.09
N THR A 229 16.92 9.00 -9.42
CA THR A 229 15.69 9.61 -9.92
C THR A 229 15.82 11.13 -10.07
N VAL A 230 16.47 11.80 -9.11
CA VAL A 230 16.72 13.24 -9.14
C VAL A 230 17.78 13.64 -10.17
N LEU A 231 18.84 12.84 -10.34
CA LEU A 231 19.83 13.00 -11.43
C LEU A 231 19.18 12.92 -12.82
N ALA A 232 18.34 11.91 -13.04
CA ALA A 232 17.63 11.72 -14.31
C ALA A 232 16.75 12.93 -14.66
N GLN A 233 16.01 13.47 -13.70
CA GLN A 233 15.18 14.66 -13.92
C GLN A 233 16.01 15.93 -14.18
N ALA A 234 17.11 16.14 -13.46
CA ALA A 234 17.94 17.32 -13.66
C ALA A 234 18.64 17.31 -15.03
N LEU A 235 19.04 16.13 -15.52
CA LEU A 235 19.51 15.94 -16.88
C LEU A 235 18.39 16.19 -17.91
N GLN A 236 17.19 15.65 -17.68
CA GLN A 236 16.00 15.85 -18.51
C GLN A 236 15.66 17.34 -18.70
N GLU A 237 15.63 18.13 -17.62
CA GLU A 237 15.35 19.58 -17.69
C GLU A 237 16.45 20.38 -18.40
N SER A 238 17.71 19.97 -18.22
CA SER A 238 18.86 20.59 -18.87
C SER A 238 18.87 20.33 -20.38
N LEU A 239 18.48 19.12 -20.79
CA LEU A 239 18.30 18.73 -22.19
C LEU A 239 17.11 19.44 -22.84
N GLU A 240 15.97 19.54 -22.15
CA GLU A 240 14.81 20.30 -22.63
C GLU A 240 15.20 21.74 -22.98
N HIS A 241 15.85 22.44 -22.04
CA HIS A 241 16.29 23.82 -22.26
C HIS A 241 17.28 23.94 -23.42
N HIS A 242 18.24 23.02 -23.53
CA HIS A 242 19.23 23.04 -24.62
C HIS A 242 18.61 22.80 -26.00
N LEU A 243 17.63 21.89 -26.10
CA LEU A 243 16.93 21.60 -27.35
C LEU A 243 15.99 22.74 -27.75
N GLU A 244 15.39 23.45 -26.79
CA GLU A 244 14.63 24.68 -27.05
C GLU A 244 15.49 25.80 -27.64
N GLU A 245 16.66 26.10 -27.07
CA GLU A 245 17.60 27.10 -27.60
C GLU A 245 18.02 26.80 -29.05
N ARG A 246 18.06 25.51 -29.41
CA ARG A 246 18.44 25.01 -30.74
C ARG A 246 17.24 24.73 -31.65
N GLN A 247 16.05 25.23 -31.33
CA GLN A 247 14.81 25.07 -32.10
C GLN A 247 14.53 23.59 -32.47
N TRP A 248 14.86 22.66 -31.56
CA TRP A 248 14.64 21.21 -31.69
C TRP A 248 15.20 20.58 -32.99
N TYR A 249 16.26 21.17 -33.55
CA TYR A 249 16.85 20.78 -34.85
C TYR A 249 15.77 20.68 -35.95
N SER A 250 14.88 21.69 -36.02
CA SER A 250 13.80 21.79 -37.00
C SER A 250 14.07 22.83 -38.10
N ASP A 251 15.34 23.10 -38.40
CA ASP A 251 15.77 23.93 -39.53
C ASP A 251 15.62 23.22 -40.90
N ARG A 252 15.27 21.94 -40.89
CA ARG A 252 14.92 21.12 -42.06
C ARG A 252 13.53 20.52 -41.94
N GLU A 253 12.89 20.29 -43.08
CA GLU A 253 11.61 19.57 -43.14
C GLU A 253 11.77 18.06 -43.03
N ASP A 254 12.97 17.49 -43.25
CA ASP A 254 13.20 16.04 -43.22
C ASP A 254 13.86 15.53 -41.92
N PHE A 255 14.07 16.39 -40.92
CA PHE A 255 14.69 16.02 -39.66
C PHE A 255 14.08 16.77 -38.48
N THR A 256 13.86 16.10 -37.35
CA THR A 256 13.58 16.78 -36.07
C THR A 256 13.93 15.89 -34.87
N VAL A 257 14.18 16.53 -33.72
CA VAL A 257 14.38 15.85 -32.43
C VAL A 257 13.16 16.08 -31.54
N GLN A 258 12.78 15.07 -30.78
CA GLN A 258 11.80 15.15 -29.71
C GLN A 258 12.36 14.46 -28.47
N LEU A 259 12.31 15.13 -27.32
CA LEU A 259 12.62 14.54 -26.02
C LEU A 259 11.35 13.88 -25.48
N GLN A 260 11.48 12.69 -24.91
CA GLN A 260 10.42 12.09 -24.11
C GLN A 260 10.07 13.02 -22.94
N PRO A 261 8.79 13.19 -22.55
CA PRO A 261 8.39 14.19 -21.56
C PRO A 261 8.81 13.84 -20.11
N THR A 262 9.16 12.59 -19.86
CA THR A 262 9.58 12.04 -18.56
C THR A 262 10.83 11.18 -18.74
N PRO A 263 11.74 11.15 -17.76
CA PRO A 263 12.87 10.20 -17.77
C PRO A 263 12.35 8.77 -17.59
N MET A 264 12.92 7.82 -18.32
CA MET A 264 12.58 6.40 -18.21
C MET A 264 13.50 5.74 -17.18
N ILE A 265 12.92 5.35 -16.05
CA ILE A 265 13.63 4.80 -14.90
C ILE A 265 13.10 3.40 -14.65
N LEU A 266 13.93 2.39 -14.90
CA LEU A 266 13.65 0.99 -14.61
C LEU A 266 14.07 0.69 -13.17
N ASP A 267 13.15 0.88 -12.22
CA ASP A 267 13.40 0.53 -10.82
C ASP A 267 12.13 0.01 -10.11
N TYR A 268 12.08 -1.32 -9.93
CA TYR A 268 11.19 -2.12 -9.06
C TYR A 268 9.67 -1.82 -9.00
N THR A 269 9.07 -1.06 -9.93
CA THR A 269 7.70 -0.53 -9.71
C THR A 269 6.65 -0.63 -10.83
N PHE A 270 6.69 -1.65 -11.71
CA PHE A 270 5.59 -1.88 -12.68
C PHE A 270 4.93 -3.26 -12.75
N LYS A 271 4.76 -3.95 -11.61
CA LYS A 271 3.54 -4.77 -11.41
C LYS A 271 3.10 -4.94 -9.96
N GLY A 272 1.78 -5.03 -9.77
CA GLY A 272 1.23 -5.77 -8.62
C GLY A 272 1.35 -7.27 -8.90
N GLU A 273 1.33 -8.08 -7.84
CA GLU A 273 1.42 -9.55 -7.91
C GLU A 273 2.77 -10.16 -8.40
N SER A 274 3.90 -9.77 -7.81
CA SER A 274 5.00 -10.73 -7.54
C SER A 274 6.05 -10.18 -6.58
N SER A 275 6.36 -10.92 -5.52
CA SER A 275 7.33 -10.53 -4.48
C SER A 275 8.58 -11.44 -4.50
N VAL A 276 9.60 -11.06 -5.27
CA VAL A 276 10.96 -11.64 -5.17
C VAL A 276 11.98 -10.51 -5.39
N PRO A 277 12.78 -10.11 -4.38
CA PRO A 277 13.75 -9.02 -4.49
C PRO A 277 15.11 -9.49 -5.07
N ASN A 278 15.09 -10.42 -6.04
CA ASN A 278 16.31 -10.94 -6.67
C ASN A 278 16.02 -11.61 -8.03
N THR A 279 15.24 -10.94 -8.89
CA THR A 279 14.84 -11.46 -10.20
C THR A 279 15.08 -10.42 -11.28
N ARG A 280 15.81 -10.81 -12.34
CA ARG A 280 15.89 -10.06 -13.59
C ARG A 280 14.48 -9.69 -14.05
N MET A 281 14.33 -8.48 -14.62
CA MET A 281 13.06 -7.88 -15.03
C MET A 281 12.07 -8.87 -15.65
N THR A 282 10.79 -8.74 -15.27
CA THR A 282 9.74 -9.50 -15.94
C THR A 282 9.52 -8.98 -17.36
N ALA A 283 8.85 -9.78 -18.18
CA ALA A 283 8.48 -9.38 -19.52
C ALA A 283 7.66 -8.07 -19.54
N ASP A 284 6.70 -8.00 -18.62
CA ASP A 284 5.63 -7.02 -18.65
C ASP A 284 6.08 -5.62 -18.20
N ASP A 285 7.10 -5.52 -17.34
CA ASP A 285 7.69 -4.25 -16.90
C ASP A 285 8.24 -3.45 -18.10
N ILE A 286 8.95 -4.13 -19.00
CA ILE A 286 9.58 -3.53 -20.18
C ILE A 286 8.50 -3.17 -21.23
N ASP A 287 7.48 -4.00 -21.35
CA ASP A 287 6.38 -3.76 -22.28
C ASP A 287 5.52 -2.56 -21.80
N HIS A 288 5.32 -2.36 -20.50
CA HIS A 288 4.70 -1.15 -19.94
C HIS A 288 5.47 0.14 -20.27
N VAL A 289 6.79 0.14 -20.11
CA VAL A 289 7.65 1.30 -20.44
C VAL A 289 7.61 1.60 -21.95
N THR A 290 7.55 0.55 -22.78
CA THR A 290 7.43 0.70 -24.23
C THR A 290 6.07 1.29 -24.63
N ILE A 291 4.99 0.92 -23.95
CA ILE A 291 3.65 1.48 -24.19
C ILE A 291 3.58 2.96 -23.76
N GLU A 292 4.31 3.37 -22.72
CA GLU A 292 4.44 4.79 -22.37
C GLU A 292 5.27 5.58 -23.39
N LEU A 293 6.41 5.03 -23.84
CA LEU A 293 7.19 5.58 -24.95
C LEU A 293 6.34 5.76 -26.20
N TRP A 294 5.56 4.74 -26.57
CA TRP A 294 4.64 4.76 -27.70
C TRP A 294 3.54 5.82 -27.54
N ARG A 295 2.88 5.89 -26.38
CA ARG A 295 1.88 6.93 -26.06
C ARG A 295 2.45 8.33 -26.25
N ASN A 296 3.70 8.55 -25.84
CA ASN A 296 4.39 9.83 -25.93
C ASN A 296 4.87 10.16 -27.37
N LEU A 297 4.90 9.20 -28.29
CA LEU A 297 5.12 9.44 -29.73
C LEU A 297 3.84 9.82 -30.48
N LEU A 298 2.65 9.64 -29.88
CA LEU A 298 1.36 9.99 -30.49
C LEU A 298 0.88 11.40 -30.11
N GLN A 299 0.05 11.99 -30.96
CA GLN A 299 -0.63 13.26 -30.67
C GLN A 299 -1.72 13.08 -29.60
N PRO A 300 -1.86 14.01 -28.63
CA PRO A 300 -2.84 13.89 -27.56
C PRO A 300 -4.27 14.12 -28.06
N MET A 301 -5.18 13.17 -27.77
CA MET A 301 -6.59 13.27 -28.15
C MET A 301 -7.37 14.30 -27.31
N ARG A 302 -8.22 15.10 -27.95
CA ARG A 302 -9.13 16.02 -27.27
C ARG A 302 -10.18 15.26 -26.44
N GLY A 303 -10.21 15.51 -25.14
CA GLY A 303 -11.28 15.03 -24.23
C GLY A 303 -10.92 13.82 -23.37
N GLN A 304 -9.71 13.26 -23.46
CA GLN A 304 -9.27 12.13 -22.63
C GLN A 304 -8.40 12.58 -21.45
N SER A 305 -8.98 13.40 -20.56
CA SER A 305 -8.43 13.60 -19.21
C SER A 305 -8.76 12.37 -18.35
N ASP A 306 -7.72 11.76 -17.76
CA ASP A 306 -7.80 10.74 -16.71
C ASP A 306 -8.55 9.43 -17.01
N MET A 307 -8.04 8.65 -17.98
CA MET A 307 -8.10 7.19 -17.87
C MET A 307 -6.89 6.65 -17.09
N LYS A 308 -7.01 6.65 -15.76
CA LYS A 308 -6.09 5.91 -14.86
C LYS A 308 -6.82 4.77 -14.16
N GLY A 309 -6.41 3.53 -14.42
CA GLY A 309 -6.64 2.38 -13.53
C GLY A 309 -7.29 1.15 -14.18
N ASN A 310 -6.53 0.05 -14.16
CA ASN A 310 -6.90 -1.38 -14.20
C ASN A 310 -7.83 -1.97 -15.27
N ASP A 311 -8.39 -1.20 -16.21
CA ASP A 311 -8.90 -1.81 -17.44
C ASP A 311 -7.76 -2.33 -18.32
N ILE A 312 -8.06 -3.38 -19.09
CA ILE A 312 -7.15 -4.08 -20.03
C ILE A 312 -6.30 -3.05 -20.78
N ILE A 313 -4.99 -3.30 -20.89
CA ILE A 313 -4.02 -2.39 -21.53
C ILE A 313 -4.50 -2.01 -22.94
N SER A 314 -5.15 -0.85 -23.03
CA SER A 314 -5.56 -0.25 -24.29
C SER A 314 -4.32 0.37 -24.90
N THR A 315 -3.73 -0.32 -25.87
CA THR A 315 -2.67 0.22 -26.71
C THR A 315 -3.21 1.48 -27.39
N PRO A 316 -2.64 2.67 -27.16
CA PRO A 316 -3.17 3.89 -27.75
C PRO A 316 -2.95 3.88 -29.27
N CYS A 317 -3.99 4.21 -30.03
CA CYS A 317 -3.98 4.26 -31.49
C CYS A 317 -4.02 5.72 -31.98
N PRO A 318 -3.40 6.04 -33.13
CA PRO A 318 -3.68 7.29 -33.84
C PRO A 318 -5.16 7.35 -34.25
N SER A 319 -5.77 8.54 -34.20
CA SER A 319 -7.13 8.77 -34.71
C SER A 319 -7.11 9.49 -36.07
N GLU A 320 -8.23 9.52 -36.79
CA GLU A 320 -8.31 10.29 -38.05
C GLU A 320 -8.11 11.80 -37.83
N ASP A 321 -8.51 12.32 -36.67
CA ASP A 321 -8.32 13.72 -36.27
C ASP A 321 -6.86 14.04 -35.88
N HIS A 322 -6.12 13.03 -35.42
CA HIS A 322 -4.73 13.13 -34.94
C HIS A 322 -3.86 11.99 -35.49
N PRO A 323 -3.63 11.92 -36.82
CA PRO A 323 -3.03 10.77 -37.47
C PRO A 323 -1.50 10.77 -37.46
N PHE A 324 -0.88 11.86 -37.00
CA PHE A 324 0.56 12.09 -37.12
C PHE A 324 1.32 11.77 -35.81
N LEU A 325 2.56 11.31 -35.95
CA LEU A 325 3.52 11.24 -34.86
C LEU A 325 3.76 12.64 -34.29
N ARG A 326 3.84 12.75 -32.97
CA ARG A 326 3.96 14.01 -32.25
C ARG A 326 5.30 14.67 -32.57
N THR A 327 5.26 15.93 -32.98
CA THR A 327 6.46 16.78 -33.15
C THR A 327 6.16 18.18 -32.62
N GLN A 328 7.19 18.96 -32.29
CA GLN A 328 6.99 20.28 -31.65
C GLN A 328 6.22 21.30 -32.52
N ARG A 329 6.14 21.08 -33.85
CA ARG A 329 5.34 21.91 -34.76
C ARG A 329 3.87 21.46 -34.93
N ASN A 330 3.54 20.19 -34.67
CA ASN A 330 2.20 19.63 -34.93
C ASN A 330 1.34 19.44 -33.67
N VAL A 331 1.79 19.92 -32.51
CA VAL A 331 1.00 19.99 -31.27
C VAL A 331 0.21 21.31 -31.19
N PRO A 332 -1.05 21.33 -30.72
CA PRO A 332 -1.85 22.55 -30.59
C PRO A 332 -1.19 23.66 -29.76
N SER A 333 -1.39 24.91 -30.20
CA SER A 333 -0.86 26.13 -29.55
C SER A 333 -1.22 26.29 -28.08
N ASP A 334 -2.38 25.74 -27.67
CA ASP A 334 -2.90 25.90 -26.31
C ASP A 334 -2.10 25.04 -25.32
N LEU A 335 -1.72 23.82 -25.74
CA LEU A 335 -0.76 22.94 -25.03
C LEU A 335 0.64 23.55 -25.01
N ARG A 336 1.07 24.13 -26.14
CA ARG A 336 2.34 24.87 -26.23
C ARG A 336 2.39 26.03 -25.24
N THR A 337 1.27 26.70 -24.99
CA THR A 337 1.17 27.83 -24.03
C THR A 337 1.23 27.37 -22.56
N LEU A 338 0.63 26.21 -22.24
CA LEU A 338 0.74 25.57 -20.91
C LEU A 338 2.20 25.19 -20.56
N TRP A 339 2.98 24.76 -21.56
CA TRP A 339 4.42 24.52 -21.43
C TRP A 339 5.23 25.82 -21.38
N MET A 340 4.90 26.81 -22.21
CA MET A 340 5.61 28.11 -22.31
C MET A 340 5.49 29.02 -21.09
N GLN A 341 4.54 28.79 -20.16
CA GLN A 341 4.51 29.50 -18.88
C GLN A 341 5.57 28.97 -17.89
N ARG A 342 6.85 29.25 -18.22
CA ARG A 342 7.94 29.46 -17.25
C ARG A 342 8.08 30.96 -17.02
N ALA A 343 7.29 31.52 -16.11
CA ALA A 343 7.45 32.90 -15.65
C ALA A 343 7.27 32.95 -14.12
N ALA A 344 8.22 33.60 -13.47
CA ALA A 344 8.42 33.69 -12.02
C ALA A 344 7.14 33.77 -11.16
N SER A 345 7.03 32.87 -10.18
CA SER A 345 6.32 33.20 -8.94
C SER A 345 7.17 34.19 -8.12
N PRO A 346 6.56 35.16 -7.41
CA PRO A 346 7.33 36.22 -6.75
C PRO A 346 8.21 35.69 -5.62
N ARG A 347 9.41 36.29 -5.46
CA ARG A 347 10.12 36.24 -4.19
C ARG A 347 9.28 36.95 -3.13
N LEU A 348 8.67 36.17 -2.25
CA LEU A 348 8.42 36.58 -0.88
C LEU A 348 9.40 35.78 -0.03
N ASP A 349 10.39 36.48 0.50
CA ASP A 349 11.28 35.98 1.54
C ASP A 349 10.71 36.49 2.87
N PRO A 350 9.76 35.77 3.50
CA PRO A 350 9.37 36.11 4.86
C PRO A 350 10.58 35.83 5.74
N VAL A 351 10.94 36.76 6.61
CA VAL A 351 12.01 36.57 7.60
C VAL A 351 11.76 35.26 8.34
N MET A 352 12.56 34.22 8.03
CA MET A 352 12.47 32.88 8.61
C MET A 352 12.94 32.82 10.07
N GLY A 353 13.40 33.96 10.58
CA GLY A 353 13.67 34.19 11.98
C GLY A 353 12.41 34.29 12.83
N THR A 354 12.64 34.36 14.12
CA THR A 354 11.61 34.50 15.15
C THR A 354 12.12 35.46 16.22
N GLU A 355 11.24 36.28 16.77
CA GLU A 355 11.53 37.02 18.00
C GLU A 355 11.00 36.23 19.19
N LEU A 356 11.79 36.13 20.26
CA LEU A 356 11.45 35.41 21.48
C LEU A 356 11.17 36.40 22.62
N PRO A 357 9.90 36.69 22.95
CA PRO A 357 9.53 37.75 23.88
C PRO A 357 9.72 37.38 25.37
N CYS A 358 10.51 36.34 25.69
CA CYS A 358 10.62 35.81 27.04
C CYS A 358 11.53 36.67 27.92
N GLU A 359 10.97 37.22 29.01
CA GLU A 359 11.68 38.01 30.02
C GLU A 359 12.66 37.20 30.87
N ASP A 360 12.20 36.06 31.42
CA ASP A 360 13.05 35.15 32.19
C ASP A 360 13.63 34.10 31.24
N ARG A 361 14.96 34.10 31.15
CA ARG A 361 15.74 33.17 30.34
C ARG A 361 16.81 32.43 31.16
N SER A 362 16.83 32.63 32.48
CA SER A 362 17.90 32.10 33.32
C SER A 362 17.79 30.58 33.51
N PRO A 363 18.93 29.86 33.54
CA PRO A 363 18.97 28.47 33.97
C PRO A 363 18.55 28.35 35.45
N SER A 364 18.38 27.11 35.92
CA SER A 364 18.17 26.83 37.33
C SER A 364 19.42 27.18 38.14
N ASN A 365 19.23 27.70 39.36
CA ASN A 365 20.33 28.10 40.25
C ASN A 365 21.34 26.97 40.54
N PHE A 366 20.88 25.72 40.45
CA PHE A 366 21.69 24.51 40.50
C PHE A 366 21.20 23.57 39.39
N PRO A 367 22.06 22.76 38.75
CA PRO A 367 21.64 21.79 37.75
C PRO A 367 20.57 20.85 38.32
N PRO A 368 19.37 20.75 37.73
CA PRO A 368 18.30 19.95 38.29
C PRO A 368 18.68 18.47 38.30
N THR A 369 18.16 17.73 39.28
CA THR A 369 18.30 16.25 39.37
C THR A 369 17.11 15.51 38.75
N SER A 370 16.01 16.22 38.49
CA SER A 370 14.77 15.69 37.91
C SER A 370 14.46 16.39 36.59
N VAL A 371 14.05 15.60 35.59
CA VAL A 371 13.60 16.08 34.28
C VAL A 371 12.29 16.87 34.39
N HIS A 372 11.53 16.62 35.45
CA HIS A 372 10.28 17.33 35.79
C HIS A 372 10.53 18.76 36.33
N ALA A 373 11.78 19.10 36.65
CA ALA A 373 12.22 20.43 37.09
C ALA A 373 13.14 21.13 36.05
N LEU A 374 13.14 20.66 34.80
CA LEU A 374 14.08 21.09 33.77
C LEU A 374 13.62 22.39 33.07
N ARG A 375 14.39 23.48 33.22
CA ARG A 375 14.18 24.74 32.50
C ARG A 375 14.88 24.69 31.12
N PRO A 376 14.48 25.53 30.14
CA PRO A 376 15.18 25.61 28.86
C PRO A 376 16.68 25.94 28.96
N GLY A 377 17.08 26.79 29.92
CA GLY A 377 18.49 27.14 30.15
C GLY A 377 19.33 26.01 30.77
N ASP A 378 18.70 24.96 31.31
CA ASP A 378 19.41 23.81 31.88
C ASP A 378 19.89 22.81 30.81
N ILE A 379 19.35 22.90 29.59
CA ILE A 379 19.74 22.03 28.47
C ILE A 379 21.13 22.41 27.98
N LYS A 380 22.01 21.43 27.86
CA LYS A 380 23.35 21.60 27.29
C LYS A 380 23.53 20.87 25.96
N VAL A 381 22.79 19.79 25.73
CA VAL A 381 22.94 18.96 24.54
C VAL A 381 21.61 18.82 23.82
N VAL A 382 21.61 18.99 22.50
CA VAL A 382 20.51 18.60 21.60
C VAL A 382 20.96 17.46 20.69
N ALA A 383 20.06 16.54 20.37
CA ALA A 383 20.30 15.44 19.43
C ALA A 383 19.03 15.08 18.66
N ALA A 384 19.18 14.40 17.51
CA ALA A 384 18.02 13.89 16.78
C ALA A 384 18.30 12.61 15.96
N VAL A 385 17.25 11.81 15.80
CA VAL A 385 17.19 10.62 14.93
C VAL A 385 15.87 10.62 14.17
N GLY A 386 15.85 10.05 12.96
CA GLY A 386 14.70 10.08 12.07
C GLY A 386 15.03 9.90 10.59
N ASP A 387 14.16 10.45 9.76
CA ASP A 387 14.23 10.38 8.29
C ASP A 387 14.73 11.70 7.64
N SER A 388 14.44 11.86 6.34
CA SER A 388 14.80 13.01 5.51
C SER A 388 14.23 14.36 5.99
N LEU A 389 13.12 14.39 6.73
CA LEU A 389 12.61 15.62 7.34
C LEU A 389 13.44 16.05 8.56
N THR A 390 14.08 15.09 9.23
CA THR A 390 15.04 15.38 10.32
C THR A 390 16.45 15.68 9.78
N ALA A 391 16.83 15.10 8.65
CA ALA A 391 18.04 15.45 7.88
C ALA A 391 17.89 16.76 7.06
N ALA A 392 16.68 17.32 6.97
CA ALA A 392 16.37 18.58 6.27
C ALA A 392 16.67 18.56 4.76
N ASN A 393 16.26 17.47 4.08
CA ASN A 393 16.27 17.37 2.62
C ASN A 393 15.45 18.48 1.95
N GLY A 394 16.04 19.19 0.98
CA GLY A 394 15.33 20.20 0.18
C GLY A 394 14.95 21.51 0.89
N VAL A 395 15.23 21.63 2.20
CA VAL A 395 14.74 22.75 3.02
C VAL A 395 15.26 24.11 2.54
N GLY A 396 16.54 24.18 2.16
CA GLY A 396 17.19 25.40 1.65
C GLY A 396 17.05 25.62 0.14
N ALA A 397 16.12 24.94 -0.53
CA ALA A 397 15.87 25.12 -1.96
C ALA A 397 15.30 26.52 -2.24
N THR A 398 16.06 27.36 -2.96
CA THR A 398 15.66 28.75 -3.29
C THR A 398 14.86 28.85 -4.59
N ASN A 399 14.78 27.76 -5.37
CA ASN A 399 14.00 27.65 -6.60
C ASN A 399 13.08 26.42 -6.47
N THR A 400 11.77 26.64 -6.48
CA THR A 400 10.73 25.60 -6.33
C THR A 400 10.71 24.56 -7.46
N ASN A 401 11.54 24.71 -8.49
CA ASN A 401 11.69 23.76 -9.59
C ASN A 401 13.09 23.11 -9.63
N ASN A 402 14.05 23.52 -8.79
CA ASN A 402 15.38 22.92 -8.79
C ASN A 402 15.39 21.60 -8.01
N ILE A 403 15.05 20.50 -8.68
CA ILE A 403 14.90 19.20 -8.02
C ILE A 403 16.19 18.66 -7.40
N LEU A 404 17.36 19.12 -7.85
CA LEU A 404 18.67 18.80 -7.26
C LEU A 404 18.81 19.24 -5.80
N ASP A 405 18.05 20.24 -5.33
CA ASP A 405 18.11 20.66 -3.93
C ASP A 405 17.45 19.63 -3.00
N VAL A 406 16.56 18.75 -3.50
CA VAL A 406 15.88 17.73 -2.68
C VAL A 406 16.85 16.67 -2.14
N ILE A 407 17.91 16.33 -2.89
CA ILE A 407 18.97 15.42 -2.42
C ILE A 407 20.01 16.09 -1.52
N ARG A 408 19.93 17.42 -1.31
CA ARG A 408 20.82 18.14 -0.39
C ARG A 408 20.23 18.12 1.03
N GLU A 409 21.03 17.61 1.95
CA GLU A 409 20.70 17.48 3.38
C GLU A 409 21.11 18.78 4.11
N TYR A 410 20.20 19.75 4.20
CA TYR A 410 20.44 21.06 4.84
C TYR A 410 20.36 20.95 6.37
N ARG A 411 21.15 20.07 6.98
CA ARG A 411 21.07 19.73 8.41
C ARG A 411 21.17 20.94 9.34
N GLY A 412 21.90 21.99 8.94
CA GLY A 412 21.95 23.27 9.64
C GLY A 412 20.62 24.04 9.74
N LEU A 413 19.68 23.76 8.84
CA LEU A 413 18.31 24.30 8.80
C LEU A 413 17.26 23.32 9.35
N SER A 414 17.67 22.21 9.97
CA SER A 414 16.73 21.22 10.50
C SER A 414 15.94 21.77 11.69
N TRP A 415 14.61 21.71 11.59
CA TRP A 415 13.66 22.32 12.54
C TRP A 415 13.90 21.93 14.01
N CYS A 416 14.33 20.70 14.28
CA CYS A 416 14.57 20.19 15.63
C CYS A 416 16.04 20.16 16.08
N ILE A 417 17.01 20.30 15.16
CA ILE A 417 18.44 20.04 15.47
C ILE A 417 19.47 20.89 14.69
N GLY A 418 19.04 21.73 13.75
CA GLY A 418 19.93 22.66 13.03
C GLY A 418 20.33 23.88 13.87
N GLY A 419 21.56 24.37 13.70
CA GLY A 419 22.11 25.52 14.43
C GLY A 419 22.65 26.64 13.55
N ASP A 420 22.37 26.65 12.24
CA ASP A 420 22.83 27.72 11.34
C ASP A 420 22.27 29.08 11.78
N HIS A 421 23.09 30.12 11.63
CA HIS A 421 22.77 31.50 12.01
C HIS A 421 22.35 31.65 13.50
N ASN A 422 21.33 32.46 13.76
CA ASN A 422 20.73 32.74 15.06
C ASN A 422 19.20 32.77 14.92
N LEU A 423 18.49 32.88 16.04
CA LEU A 423 17.01 32.83 16.03
C LEU A 423 16.36 33.93 15.16
N THR A 424 16.98 35.11 15.04
CA THR A 424 16.48 36.20 14.19
C THR A 424 16.64 35.97 12.69
N GLY A 425 17.41 34.97 12.26
CA GLY A 425 17.57 34.58 10.86
C GLY A 425 16.96 33.21 10.54
N VAL A 426 17.16 32.22 11.41
CA VAL A 426 16.75 30.82 11.19
C VAL A 426 16.15 30.24 12.46
N THR A 427 14.88 29.83 12.37
CA THR A 427 14.14 29.27 13.50
C THR A 427 14.26 27.75 13.57
N THR A 428 14.96 27.27 14.59
CA THR A 428 15.12 25.85 14.93
C THR A 428 15.09 25.69 16.44
N LEU A 429 14.79 24.49 16.96
CA LEU A 429 14.83 24.23 18.40
C LEU A 429 16.19 24.60 19.04
N PRO A 430 17.36 24.30 18.46
CA PRO A 430 18.63 24.74 19.03
C PRO A 430 18.81 26.25 19.04
N ASN A 431 18.40 26.97 17.99
CA ASN A 431 18.47 28.43 18.00
C ASN A 431 17.51 29.07 19.01
N ILE A 432 16.36 28.45 19.30
CA ILE A 432 15.47 28.87 20.39
C ILE A 432 16.14 28.60 21.76
N LEU A 433 16.74 27.42 21.96
CA LEU A 433 17.42 27.06 23.20
C LEU A 433 18.67 27.91 23.47
N ARG A 434 19.38 28.35 22.42
CA ARG A 434 20.58 29.23 22.54
C ARG A 434 20.27 30.61 23.12
N GLU A 435 19.02 31.09 23.04
CA GLU A 435 18.56 32.30 23.74
C GLU A 435 18.50 32.12 25.28
N PHE A 436 18.49 30.88 25.78
CA PHE A 436 18.51 30.53 27.21
C PHE A 436 19.88 30.00 27.66
N ASN A 437 20.55 29.21 26.83
CA ASN A 437 21.92 28.73 27.07
C ASN A 437 22.81 28.93 25.82
N PRO A 438 23.68 29.96 25.79
CA PRO A 438 24.55 30.21 24.64
C PRO A 438 25.66 29.15 24.46
N PHE A 439 25.88 28.28 25.45
CA PHE A 439 26.84 27.16 25.41
C PHE A 439 26.22 25.82 24.98
N LEU A 440 25.02 25.83 24.42
CA LEU A 440 24.38 24.63 23.86
C LEU A 440 25.27 23.95 22.83
N THR A 441 25.28 22.61 22.81
CA THR A 441 26.03 21.78 21.86
C THR A 441 25.16 20.66 21.28
N GLY A 442 25.67 19.95 20.28
CA GLY A 442 25.03 18.79 19.63
C GLY A 442 24.29 19.08 18.33
N PHE A 443 23.98 20.35 18.04
CA PHE A 443 23.30 20.77 16.81
C PHE A 443 24.15 20.55 15.55
N SER A 444 23.48 20.39 14.41
CA SER A 444 24.09 20.28 13.09
C SER A 444 24.22 21.64 12.38
N GLU A 445 25.20 21.77 11.47
CA GLU A 445 25.51 22.99 10.73
C GLU A 445 25.64 22.74 9.22
N GLY A 446 25.18 23.69 8.40
CA GLY A 446 25.30 23.68 6.94
C GLY A 446 24.67 22.47 6.22
N ILE A 447 25.25 22.12 5.08
CA ILE A 447 24.87 20.98 4.24
C ILE A 447 25.86 19.83 4.49
N ALA A 448 25.36 18.65 4.87
CA ALA A 448 26.18 17.51 5.30
C ALA A 448 25.39 16.19 5.39
N ASP A 449 26.05 15.05 5.19
CA ASP A 449 25.52 13.71 5.54
C ASP A 449 25.68 13.38 7.04
N GLU A 450 25.09 12.27 7.49
CA GLU A 450 25.08 11.84 8.90
C GLU A 450 26.46 11.48 9.50
N ASN A 451 27.45 11.20 8.66
CA ASN A 451 28.81 10.80 9.05
C ASN A 451 29.75 12.01 9.15
N SER A 452 29.46 13.08 8.41
CA SER A 452 30.16 14.35 8.46
C SER A 452 30.24 14.94 9.88
N PRO A 453 31.38 15.54 10.27
CA PRO A 453 31.50 16.29 11.54
C PRO A 453 30.42 17.36 11.72
N LYS A 454 29.95 17.95 10.61
CA LYS A 454 28.90 18.99 10.58
C LYS A 454 27.51 18.49 10.95
N ALA A 455 27.21 17.19 10.79
CA ALA A 455 25.95 16.64 11.27
C ALA A 455 25.94 16.45 12.80
N TYR A 456 27.11 16.37 13.43
CA TYR A 456 27.29 16.20 14.87
C TYR A 456 26.37 15.12 15.48
N LEU A 457 25.34 15.49 16.25
CA LEU A 457 24.36 14.56 16.86
C LEU A 457 23.00 14.49 16.12
N ASN A 458 22.89 15.07 14.92
CA ASN A 458 21.83 14.73 13.98
C ASN A 458 22.21 13.43 13.27
N GLN A 459 21.59 12.31 13.66
CA GLN A 459 21.84 10.97 13.12
C GLN A 459 20.69 10.42 12.29
N ALA A 460 19.75 11.29 11.90
CA ALA A 460 18.72 10.98 10.91
C ALA A 460 19.31 10.63 9.54
N VAL A 461 18.65 9.72 8.81
CA VAL A 461 19.12 9.22 7.51
C VAL A 461 17.99 9.33 6.48
N PRO A 462 18.21 9.97 5.31
CA PRO A 462 17.18 10.08 4.28
C PRO A 462 16.71 8.69 3.79
N GLY A 463 15.40 8.52 3.69
CA GLY A 463 14.77 7.25 3.30
C GLY A 463 14.71 6.18 4.41
N ALA A 464 15.14 6.49 5.64
CA ALA A 464 15.04 5.56 6.77
C ALA A 464 13.58 5.28 7.17
N ASN A 465 13.30 4.06 7.60
CA ASN A 465 12.03 3.65 8.18
C ASN A 465 12.20 3.27 9.66
N SER A 466 11.15 2.77 10.32
CA SER A 466 11.21 2.41 11.74
C SER A 466 12.29 1.38 12.09
N ASP A 467 12.68 0.48 11.17
CA ASP A 467 13.69 -0.56 11.40
C ASP A 467 15.10 0.01 11.59
N ASP A 468 15.38 1.17 10.98
CA ASP A 468 16.66 1.87 11.11
C ASP A 468 16.86 2.52 12.49
N MET A 469 15.77 2.78 13.23
CA MET A 469 15.79 3.60 14.45
C MET A 469 16.70 3.06 15.56
N PRO A 470 16.71 1.75 15.89
CA PRO A 470 17.66 1.21 16.87
C PRO A 470 19.12 1.38 16.44
N ALA A 471 19.43 1.32 15.14
CA ALA A 471 20.78 1.53 14.63
C ALA A 471 21.20 3.00 14.67
N GLN A 472 20.29 3.93 14.34
CA GLN A 472 20.53 5.37 14.50
C GLN A 472 20.75 5.75 15.97
N VAL A 473 19.94 5.21 16.89
CA VAL A 473 20.07 5.46 18.33
C VAL A 473 21.41 4.96 18.87
N ARG A 474 21.84 3.73 18.52
CA ARG A 474 23.15 3.21 18.96
C ARG A 474 24.30 4.14 18.52
N ARG A 475 24.34 4.55 17.24
CA ARG A 475 25.33 5.52 16.74
C ARG A 475 25.28 6.87 17.48
N LEU A 476 24.08 7.37 17.76
CA LEU A 476 23.91 8.61 18.53
C LEU A 476 24.47 8.47 19.96
N VAL A 477 24.17 7.37 20.65
CA VAL A 477 24.67 7.10 22.01
C VAL A 477 26.19 6.99 22.02
N ASP A 478 26.79 6.28 21.06
CA ASP A 478 28.25 6.16 20.95
C ASP A 478 28.92 7.50 20.66
N LYS A 479 28.34 8.33 19.78
CA LYS A 479 28.82 9.71 19.57
C LYS A 479 28.76 10.55 20.85
N MET A 480 27.67 10.49 21.60
CA MET A 480 27.53 11.24 22.85
C MET A 480 28.49 10.77 23.96
N LYS A 481 28.82 9.47 24.03
CA LYS A 481 29.78 8.92 25.00
C LYS A 481 31.24 9.29 24.68
N ASN A 482 31.56 9.47 23.40
CA ASN A 482 32.93 9.69 22.93
C ASN A 482 33.29 11.18 22.73
N ASP A 483 32.34 12.11 22.81
CA ASP A 483 32.61 13.55 22.66
C ASP A 483 33.01 14.20 23.99
N THR A 484 34.24 14.72 24.05
CA THR A 484 34.80 15.39 25.25
C THR A 484 34.11 16.70 25.62
N ARG A 485 33.25 17.25 24.75
CA ARG A 485 32.42 18.44 25.03
C ARG A 485 31.15 18.13 25.83
N ILE A 486 30.82 16.84 25.98
CA ILE A 486 29.59 16.36 26.62
C ILE A 486 29.96 15.61 27.89
N ASP A 487 29.52 16.10 29.06
CA ASP A 487 29.48 15.25 30.25
C ASP A 487 28.29 14.30 30.09
N PHE A 488 28.55 13.12 29.52
CA PHE A 488 27.51 12.14 29.23
C PHE A 488 26.66 11.77 30.44
N GLN A 489 27.22 11.82 31.66
CA GLN A 489 26.51 11.46 32.89
C GLN A 489 25.74 12.64 33.51
N ASN A 490 26.26 13.86 33.42
CA ASN A 490 25.73 15.02 34.17
C ASN A 490 25.01 16.08 33.31
N ASP A 491 25.24 16.14 32.00
CA ASP A 491 24.62 17.13 31.13
C ASP A 491 23.18 16.74 30.75
N TRP A 492 22.27 17.70 30.76
CA TRP A 492 20.89 17.50 30.32
C TRP A 492 20.77 17.56 28.79
N LYS A 493 20.11 16.54 28.25
CA LYS A 493 19.98 16.25 26.82
C LYS A 493 18.52 16.37 26.39
N VAL A 494 18.25 17.03 25.27
CA VAL A 494 16.97 16.94 24.55
C VAL A 494 17.19 16.14 23.28
N ILE A 495 16.48 15.02 23.14
CA ILE A 495 16.60 14.12 21.99
C ILE A 495 15.28 14.13 21.23
N THR A 496 15.30 14.49 19.94
CA THR A 496 14.08 14.47 19.11
C THR A 496 14.06 13.25 18.20
N MET A 497 12.94 12.53 18.20
CA MET A 497 12.71 11.34 17.37
C MET A 497 11.50 11.58 16.46
N PHE A 498 11.68 11.45 15.15
CA PHE A 498 10.59 11.58 14.17
C PHE A 498 10.80 10.61 12.99
N ILE A 499 9.86 9.68 12.82
CA ILE A 499 9.93 8.57 11.86
C ILE A 499 8.51 8.10 11.48
N GLY A 500 8.39 7.27 10.45
CA GLY A 500 7.13 6.65 10.03
C GLY A 500 6.62 7.13 8.66
N GLY A 501 7.22 8.17 8.09
CA GLY A 501 6.87 8.66 6.75
C GLY A 501 7.14 7.61 5.68
N ASN A 502 8.36 7.07 5.66
CA ASN A 502 8.75 6.02 4.70
C ASN A 502 7.99 4.70 4.96
N ASP A 503 7.69 4.37 6.22
CA ASP A 503 6.84 3.22 6.58
C ASP A 503 5.40 3.32 6.02
N LEU A 504 4.89 4.52 5.73
CA LEU A 504 3.65 4.73 4.98
C LEU A 504 3.86 4.83 3.46
N CYS A 505 5.03 5.27 3.01
CA CYS A 505 5.37 5.26 1.59
C CYS A 505 5.48 3.84 1.02
N ASP A 506 5.92 2.88 1.83
CA ASP A 506 6.20 1.50 1.44
C ASP A 506 5.16 0.48 1.93
N TYR A 507 4.14 0.85 2.71
CA TYR A 507 3.25 -0.12 3.38
C TYR A 507 2.60 -1.16 2.45
N CYS A 508 2.31 -0.78 1.21
CA CYS A 508 1.65 -1.62 0.22
C CYS A 508 2.61 -2.60 -0.49
N THR A 509 3.91 -2.52 -0.20
CA THR A 509 4.93 -3.48 -0.65
C THR A 509 4.97 -4.70 0.27
N ASP A 510 4.94 -4.49 1.59
CA ASP A 510 4.80 -5.53 2.61
C ASP A 510 3.96 -5.05 3.81
N THR A 511 2.68 -5.41 3.79
CA THR A 511 1.70 -5.05 4.83
C THR A 511 1.94 -5.72 6.20
N ILE A 512 2.85 -6.70 6.28
CA ILE A 512 3.24 -7.34 7.54
C ILE A 512 4.48 -6.64 8.10
N TYR A 513 5.51 -6.41 7.28
CA TYR A 513 6.72 -5.68 7.69
C TYR A 513 6.38 -4.27 8.19
N PHE A 514 5.50 -3.57 7.45
CA PHE A 514 4.97 -2.25 7.80
C PHE A 514 3.63 -2.33 8.56
N SER A 515 3.43 -3.35 9.40
CA SER A 515 2.29 -3.40 10.31
C SER A 515 2.47 -2.42 11.48
N PRO A 516 1.39 -1.83 12.03
CA PRO A 516 1.46 -0.95 13.19
C PRO A 516 2.22 -1.57 14.38
N GLU A 517 2.01 -2.87 14.62
CA GLU A 517 2.64 -3.61 15.71
C GLU A 517 4.17 -3.70 15.56
N ASN A 518 4.66 -3.94 14.33
CA ASN A 518 6.10 -4.03 14.06
C ASN A 518 6.76 -2.65 14.17
N ILE A 519 6.13 -1.61 13.63
CA ILE A 519 6.63 -0.23 13.65
C ILE A 519 6.71 0.29 15.09
N VAL A 520 5.66 0.09 15.88
CA VAL A 520 5.65 0.43 17.31
C VAL A 520 6.68 -0.40 18.09
N SER A 521 6.87 -1.68 17.74
CA SER A 521 7.91 -2.52 18.35
C SER A 521 9.33 -1.99 18.11
N ARG A 522 9.62 -1.48 16.90
CA ARG A 522 10.92 -0.91 16.52
C ARG A 522 11.19 0.44 17.18
N ILE A 523 10.16 1.30 17.22
CA ILE A 523 10.21 2.58 17.95
C ILE A 523 10.43 2.30 19.46
N ARG A 524 9.77 1.28 20.02
CA ARG A 524 10.00 0.80 21.39
C ARG A 524 11.42 0.31 21.62
N GLU A 525 12.02 -0.47 20.71
CA GLU A 525 13.43 -0.89 20.85
C GLU A 525 14.37 0.33 20.89
N ALA A 526 14.17 1.30 20.00
CA ALA A 526 14.96 2.52 19.97
C ALA A 526 14.83 3.36 21.27
N LEU A 527 13.62 3.47 21.82
CA LEU A 527 13.35 4.15 23.09
C LEU A 527 13.89 3.37 24.31
N ASP A 528 13.79 2.04 24.31
CA ASP A 528 14.35 1.18 25.35
C ASP A 528 15.88 1.34 25.44
N ILE A 529 16.58 1.47 24.30
CA ILE A 529 18.03 1.76 24.28
C ILE A 529 18.32 3.13 24.92
N LEU A 530 17.57 4.18 24.55
CA LEU A 530 17.74 5.51 25.14
C LEU A 530 17.49 5.50 26.65
N HIS A 531 16.42 4.87 27.10
CA HIS A 531 16.04 4.77 28.52
C HIS A 531 17.09 4.01 29.34
N ASN A 532 17.68 2.94 28.78
CA ASN A 532 18.67 2.12 29.47
C ASN A 532 20.08 2.75 29.47
N GLU A 533 20.45 3.51 28.44
CA GLU A 533 21.84 3.97 28.25
C GLU A 533 22.07 5.47 28.45
N VAL A 534 21.05 6.32 28.34
CA VAL A 534 21.23 7.78 28.31
C VAL A 534 20.65 8.44 29.57
N PRO A 535 21.48 8.79 30.57
CA PRO A 535 21.02 9.51 31.74
C PRO A 535 20.73 10.98 31.41
N ARG A 536 19.83 11.60 32.18
CA ARG A 536 19.49 13.03 32.10
C ARG A 536 19.00 13.45 30.70
N ALA A 537 17.95 12.78 30.23
CA ALA A 537 17.37 13.06 28.92
C ALA A 537 15.85 13.33 28.97
N LEU A 538 15.43 14.32 28.18
CA LEU A 538 14.04 14.52 27.78
C LEU A 538 13.94 14.10 26.31
N VAL A 539 13.17 13.06 26.02
CA VAL A 539 12.95 12.59 24.65
C VAL A 539 11.65 13.16 24.10
N ASN A 540 11.76 13.98 23.05
CA ASN A 540 10.63 14.41 22.24
C ASN A 540 10.32 13.33 21.20
N LEU A 541 9.26 12.53 21.43
CA LEU A 541 8.74 11.62 20.43
C LEU A 541 7.67 12.35 19.62
N VAL A 542 7.98 12.70 18.37
CA VAL A 542 7.09 13.50 17.53
C VAL A 542 6.16 12.57 16.79
N GLU A 543 4.86 12.82 16.90
CA GLU A 543 3.86 11.94 16.31
C GLU A 543 3.82 12.08 14.78
N LEU A 544 3.67 10.96 14.07
CA LEU A 544 3.58 10.93 12.62
C LEU A 544 2.35 11.70 12.12
N MET A 545 2.54 12.53 11.10
CA MET A 545 1.45 13.31 10.52
C MET A 545 0.40 12.47 9.81
N HIS A 546 -0.86 12.91 9.88
CA HIS A 546 -1.91 12.42 8.99
C HIS A 546 -1.62 12.87 7.55
N ILE A 547 -1.00 11.98 6.75
CA ILE A 547 -0.40 12.31 5.45
C ILE A 547 -1.41 12.47 4.31
N VAL A 548 -2.63 11.94 4.47
CA VAL A 548 -3.67 11.86 3.43
C VAL A 548 -4.03 13.22 2.79
N PRO A 549 -4.14 14.35 3.53
CA PRO A 549 -4.46 15.66 2.94
C PRO A 549 -3.41 16.16 1.94
N LEU A 550 -2.13 15.77 2.11
CA LEU A 550 -1.03 16.23 1.24
C LEU A 550 -1.17 15.71 -0.20
N ARG A 551 -1.93 14.63 -0.43
CA ARG A 551 -2.21 14.07 -1.76
C ARG A 551 -2.81 15.11 -2.73
N ARG A 552 -3.49 16.15 -2.25
CA ARG A 552 -4.02 17.25 -3.08
C ARG A 552 -2.96 17.97 -3.90
N LEU A 553 -1.71 18.08 -3.41
CA LEU A 553 -0.57 18.66 -4.16
C LEU A 553 -0.28 17.89 -5.45
N HIS A 554 -0.53 16.58 -5.45
CA HIS A 554 -0.25 15.68 -6.56
C HIS A 554 -1.45 15.41 -7.47
N GLN A 555 -2.63 15.91 -7.08
CA GLN A 555 -3.88 15.85 -7.84
C GLN A 555 -4.11 17.10 -8.69
N ASP A 556 -3.63 18.27 -8.25
CA ASP A 556 -3.71 19.53 -9.01
C ASP A 556 -2.53 19.67 -9.98
N SER A 557 -2.77 19.39 -11.26
CA SER A 557 -1.77 19.50 -12.32
C SER A 557 -1.30 20.95 -12.59
N SER A 558 -2.07 21.96 -12.17
CA SER A 558 -1.67 23.37 -12.32
C SER A 558 -0.48 23.76 -11.43
N LEU A 559 -0.25 23.01 -10.36
CA LEU A 559 0.88 23.21 -9.45
C LEU A 559 2.23 22.77 -10.06
N LYS A 560 2.21 21.96 -11.13
CA LYS A 560 3.41 21.39 -11.77
C LYS A 560 4.30 20.62 -10.78
N CYS A 561 3.72 20.01 -9.75
CA CYS A 561 4.44 19.13 -8.83
C CYS A 561 4.93 17.86 -9.55
N PRO A 562 6.14 17.35 -9.25
CA PRO A 562 6.68 16.14 -9.89
C PRO A 562 6.05 14.89 -9.28
N THR A 563 4.74 14.71 -9.49
CA THR A 563 3.97 13.55 -8.99
C THR A 563 4.57 12.21 -9.44
N TRP A 564 5.25 12.16 -10.58
CA TRP A 564 5.96 10.96 -11.04
C TRP A 564 7.10 10.55 -10.07
N LEU A 565 7.89 11.50 -9.55
CA LEU A 565 8.97 11.27 -8.58
C LEU A 565 8.39 10.78 -7.24
N VAL A 566 7.36 11.45 -6.74
CA VAL A 566 6.71 11.04 -5.47
C VAL A 566 5.95 9.73 -5.63
N ASN A 567 5.51 9.37 -6.85
CA ASN A 567 4.93 8.06 -7.13
C ASN A 567 5.98 6.94 -7.23
N ILE A 568 7.24 7.25 -7.52
CA ILE A 568 8.37 6.31 -7.38
C ILE A 568 8.66 6.09 -5.88
N MET A 569 8.85 7.19 -5.14
CA MET A 569 9.32 7.16 -3.74
C MET A 569 8.24 6.82 -2.70
N CYS A 570 6.97 7.14 -2.98
CA CYS A 570 5.87 7.08 -2.00
C CYS A 570 4.54 6.63 -2.64
N ARG A 571 4.62 5.63 -3.52
CA ARG A 571 3.50 5.10 -4.31
C ARG A 571 2.27 4.83 -3.46
N CYS A 572 2.44 4.18 -2.30
CA CYS A 572 1.34 3.74 -1.45
C CYS A 572 0.51 4.90 -0.88
N VAL A 573 1.04 6.13 -0.90
CA VAL A 573 0.34 7.36 -0.50
C VAL A 573 -0.31 8.06 -1.69
N VAL A 574 0.40 8.26 -2.80
CA VAL A 574 -0.10 9.10 -3.92
C VAL A 574 -0.89 8.34 -5.00
N SER A 575 -0.69 7.03 -5.19
CA SER A 575 -1.44 6.23 -6.17
C SER A 575 -2.91 5.92 -5.83
N PRO A 576 -3.33 5.70 -4.56
CA PRO A 576 -4.72 5.38 -4.24
C PRO A 576 -5.72 6.42 -4.77
N LYS A 577 -6.87 5.97 -5.29
CA LYS A 577 -7.92 6.84 -5.81
C LYS A 577 -8.79 7.39 -4.69
N GLU A 578 -9.44 8.54 -4.93
CA GLU A 578 -10.47 9.03 -4.01
C GLU A 578 -11.60 8.01 -3.84
N GLY A 579 -12.01 7.80 -2.58
CA GLY A 579 -13.04 6.83 -2.21
C GLY A 579 -12.64 5.34 -2.36
N SER A 580 -11.38 5.01 -2.64
CA SER A 580 -10.94 3.63 -2.83
C SER A 580 -10.63 2.89 -1.52
N ALA A 581 -10.68 1.55 -1.55
CA ALA A 581 -10.38 0.71 -0.39
C ALA A 581 -8.92 0.84 0.06
N GLU A 582 -8.00 1.08 -0.88
CA GLU A 582 -6.58 1.31 -0.62
C GLU A 582 -6.37 2.66 0.08
N LEU A 583 -7.13 3.70 -0.29
CA LEU A 583 -7.09 5.00 0.40
C LEU A 583 -7.63 4.89 1.82
N GLN A 584 -8.75 4.19 2.02
CA GLN A 584 -9.28 3.92 3.35
C GLN A 584 -8.30 3.09 4.20
N SER A 585 -7.59 2.14 3.58
CA SER A 585 -6.56 1.32 4.24
C SER A 585 -5.37 2.18 4.69
N LEU A 586 -4.84 3.04 3.82
CA LEU A 586 -3.83 4.05 4.17
C LEU A 586 -4.27 4.94 5.33
N THR A 587 -5.50 5.46 5.30
CA THR A 587 -6.06 6.27 6.40
C THR A 587 -6.08 5.48 7.70
N ASN A 588 -6.65 4.27 7.69
CA ASN A 588 -6.74 3.41 8.87
C ASN A 588 -5.36 3.05 9.44
N LEU A 589 -4.38 2.81 8.56
CA LEU A 589 -3.00 2.44 8.91
C LEU A 589 -2.24 3.61 9.55
N ASN A 590 -2.30 4.80 8.94
CA ASN A 590 -1.74 6.03 9.51
C ASN A 590 -2.31 6.30 10.92
N ARG A 591 -3.64 6.17 11.09
CA ARG A 591 -4.28 6.27 12.41
C ARG A 591 -3.91 5.13 13.38
N ALA A 592 -3.49 3.97 12.89
CA ALA A 592 -3.01 2.88 13.73
C ALA A 592 -1.58 3.11 14.22
N TYR A 593 -0.69 3.67 13.38
CA TYR A 593 0.66 4.08 13.81
C TYR A 593 0.59 5.16 14.88
N GLN A 594 -0.21 6.21 14.64
CA GLN A 594 -0.47 7.30 15.59
C GLN A 594 -0.92 6.77 16.97
N ARG A 595 -1.98 5.92 16.98
CA ARG A 595 -2.49 5.31 18.21
C ARG A 595 -1.45 4.41 18.89
N GLY A 596 -0.79 3.52 18.17
CA GLY A 596 0.17 2.60 18.77
C GLY A 596 1.41 3.29 19.37
N VAL A 597 1.85 4.41 18.78
CA VAL A 597 2.91 5.27 19.34
C VAL A 597 2.40 6.03 20.58
N GLN A 598 1.15 6.51 20.56
CA GLN A 598 0.52 7.09 21.75
C GLN A 598 0.40 6.07 22.88
N ASP A 599 -0.16 4.89 22.63
CA ASP A 599 -0.34 3.80 23.60
C ASP A 599 0.99 3.36 24.22
N LEU A 600 2.08 3.37 23.43
CA LEU A 600 3.44 3.09 23.91
C LEU A 600 3.90 4.10 24.97
N VAL A 601 3.65 5.39 24.78
CA VAL A 601 4.01 6.44 25.75
C VAL A 601 3.03 6.46 26.94
N GLU A 602 1.72 6.36 26.68
CA GLU A 602 0.66 6.32 27.70
C GLU A 602 0.77 5.09 28.63
N SER A 603 1.54 4.06 28.25
CA SER A 603 1.87 2.94 29.14
C SER A 603 2.71 3.33 30.38
N GLY A 604 3.31 4.53 30.40
CA GLY A 604 4.20 4.99 31.47
C GLY A 604 5.55 4.25 31.54
N ARG A 605 5.87 3.44 30.51
CA ARG A 605 7.06 2.56 30.48
C ARG A 605 8.39 3.27 30.74
N TYR A 606 8.51 4.54 30.36
CA TYR A 606 9.77 5.29 30.38
C TYR A 606 9.91 6.25 31.56
N ASP A 607 8.93 6.25 32.47
CA ASP A 607 8.88 7.16 33.62
C ASP A 607 9.19 6.42 34.93
N THR A 608 10.13 5.47 34.85
CA THR A 608 10.57 4.63 35.99
C THR A 608 11.53 5.35 36.94
N HIS A 609 12.15 6.45 36.50
CA HIS A 609 13.09 7.25 37.26
C HIS A 609 13.13 8.70 36.77
N SER A 610 13.27 9.65 37.70
CA SER A 610 13.11 11.09 37.43
C SER A 610 14.21 11.73 36.56
N ASN A 611 15.25 11.00 36.15
CA ASN A 611 16.31 11.53 35.27
C ASN A 611 16.07 11.25 33.77
N PHE A 612 14.93 10.66 33.41
CA PHE A 612 14.55 10.36 32.03
C PHE A 612 13.02 10.48 31.87
N THR A 613 12.55 10.88 30.69
CA THR A 613 11.13 10.79 30.32
C THR A 613 10.97 10.84 28.80
N VAL A 614 9.92 10.22 28.27
CA VAL A 614 9.51 10.33 26.86
C VAL A 614 8.21 11.13 26.79
N VAL A 615 8.24 12.26 26.11
CA VAL A 615 7.07 13.13 25.92
C VAL A 615 6.63 13.05 24.46
N LEU A 616 5.40 12.56 24.25
CA LEU A 616 4.75 12.62 22.94
C LEU A 616 4.47 14.09 22.58
N GLN A 617 4.86 14.50 21.38
CA GLN A 617 4.62 15.84 20.83
C GLN A 617 3.65 15.73 19.64
N PRO A 618 2.32 15.77 19.87
CA PRO A 618 1.30 15.49 18.86
C PRO A 618 1.02 16.64 17.90
N PHE A 619 1.72 17.78 17.94
CA PHE A 619 1.41 19.00 17.16
C PHE A 619 1.27 18.80 15.64
N PHE A 620 1.77 17.67 15.11
CA PHE A 620 1.74 17.33 13.69
C PHE A 620 0.70 16.23 13.35
N ARG A 621 -0.02 15.69 14.34
CA ARG A 621 -1.02 14.61 14.20
C ARG A 621 -2.07 14.95 13.14
N GLU A 622 -2.68 16.13 13.22
CA GLU A 622 -3.58 16.67 12.21
C GLU A 622 -2.92 17.82 11.44
N VAL A 623 -2.69 17.61 10.15
CA VAL A 623 -2.12 18.64 9.26
C VAL A 623 -3.22 19.32 8.45
N VAL A 624 -3.33 20.63 8.60
CA VAL A 624 -4.12 21.49 7.71
C VAL A 624 -3.23 21.86 6.51
N LEU A 625 -3.60 21.41 5.31
CA LEU A 625 -2.86 21.76 4.09
C LEU A 625 -3.01 23.27 3.80
N PRO A 626 -1.92 24.05 3.75
CA PRO A 626 -1.99 25.48 3.43
C PRO A 626 -2.53 25.71 2.02
N LEU A 627 -3.48 26.64 1.89
CA LEU A 627 -4.09 27.02 0.61
C LEU A 627 -3.82 28.51 0.31
N LEU A 628 -3.74 28.83 -0.98
CA LEU A 628 -3.79 30.19 -1.52
C LEU A 628 -5.23 30.73 -1.49
N ASP A 629 -5.41 32.04 -1.71
CA ASP A 629 -6.73 32.69 -1.80
C ASP A 629 -7.64 32.10 -2.90
N ASP A 630 -7.05 31.45 -3.92
CA ASP A 630 -7.78 30.74 -4.98
C ASP A 630 -8.18 29.30 -4.62
N GLY A 631 -7.88 28.84 -3.40
CA GLY A 631 -8.20 27.51 -2.88
C GLY A 631 -7.24 26.39 -3.28
N ARG A 632 -6.20 26.68 -4.08
CA ARG A 632 -5.15 25.70 -4.44
C ARG A 632 -4.09 25.58 -3.34
N PRO A 633 -3.43 24.42 -3.19
CA PRO A 633 -2.31 24.24 -2.26
C PRO A 633 -1.17 25.26 -2.45
N ASP A 634 -0.72 25.89 -1.37
CA ASP A 634 0.41 26.82 -1.39
C ASP A 634 1.75 26.06 -1.42
N ARG A 635 2.38 26.00 -2.60
CA ARG A 635 3.68 25.35 -2.80
C ARG A 635 4.82 25.95 -1.98
N SER A 636 4.71 27.18 -1.45
CA SER A 636 5.81 27.81 -0.68
C SER A 636 6.11 27.12 0.66
N TYR A 637 5.23 26.23 1.13
CA TYR A 637 5.44 25.36 2.29
C TYR A 637 6.21 24.07 1.98
N PHE A 638 6.50 23.78 0.70
CA PHE A 638 7.10 22.53 0.25
C PHE A 638 8.40 22.75 -0.52
N ALA A 639 9.26 21.74 -0.50
CA ALA A 639 10.45 21.65 -1.33
C ALA A 639 10.06 21.41 -2.81
N PRO A 640 11.02 21.42 -3.77
CA PRO A 640 10.72 21.29 -5.19
C PRO A 640 9.97 20.01 -5.61
N ASP A 641 10.02 18.95 -4.81
CA ASP A 641 9.28 17.70 -5.04
C ASP A 641 7.78 17.76 -4.65
N CYS A 642 7.35 18.84 -3.99
CA CYS A 642 6.04 18.97 -3.34
C CYS A 642 5.73 17.93 -2.24
N PHE A 643 6.76 17.31 -1.65
CA PHE A 643 6.60 16.29 -0.62
C PHE A 643 7.44 16.59 0.63
N HIS A 644 8.74 16.87 0.46
CA HIS A 644 9.55 17.42 1.54
C HIS A 644 9.12 18.86 1.84
N LEU A 645 9.46 19.33 3.04
CA LEU A 645 8.99 20.60 3.59
C LEU A 645 10.02 21.71 3.38
N SER A 646 9.56 22.92 3.07
CA SER A 646 10.45 24.07 2.88
C SER A 646 10.93 24.66 4.22
N GLN A 647 11.91 25.58 4.17
CA GLN A 647 12.33 26.37 5.34
C GLN A 647 11.17 27.10 6.04
N LYS A 648 10.11 27.49 5.29
CA LYS A 648 8.88 28.07 5.84
C LYS A 648 8.17 27.10 6.79
N SER A 649 8.00 25.85 6.35
CA SER A 649 7.40 24.79 7.15
C SER A 649 8.29 24.36 8.31
N HIS A 650 9.60 24.19 8.07
CA HIS A 650 10.56 23.86 9.14
C HIS A 650 10.59 24.92 10.25
N THR A 651 10.53 26.21 9.90
CA THR A 651 10.39 27.33 10.85
C THR A 651 9.16 27.14 11.72
N LEU A 652 8.01 26.82 11.14
CA LEU A 652 6.76 26.66 11.87
C LEU A 652 6.71 25.35 12.69
N MET A 653 7.32 24.26 12.21
CA MET A 653 7.51 23.03 12.98
C MET A 653 8.37 23.25 14.22
N ALA A 654 9.44 24.05 14.11
CA ALA A 654 10.28 24.42 15.25
C ALA A 654 9.51 25.21 16.31
N ARG A 655 8.69 26.19 15.89
CA ARG A 655 7.79 26.95 16.79
C ARG A 655 6.72 26.06 17.41
N ALA A 656 6.13 25.16 16.63
CA ALA A 656 5.11 24.23 17.09
C ALA A 656 5.68 23.27 18.14
N LEU A 657 6.83 22.62 17.88
CA LEU A 657 7.52 21.76 18.85
C LEU A 657 7.84 22.50 20.14
N TRP A 658 8.43 23.70 20.06
CA TRP A 658 8.71 24.52 21.24
C TRP A 658 7.46 24.80 22.08
N ASN A 659 6.38 25.22 21.43
CA ASN A 659 5.10 25.46 22.10
C ASN A 659 4.55 24.18 22.75
N ASN A 660 4.65 23.03 22.07
CA ASN A 660 4.18 21.73 22.54
C ASN A 660 5.01 21.23 23.74
N MET A 661 6.32 21.50 23.77
CA MET A 661 7.19 21.25 24.93
C MET A 661 6.82 22.09 26.17
N LEU A 662 6.12 23.23 26.00
CA LEU A 662 5.64 24.08 27.09
C LEU A 662 4.14 23.85 27.44
N GLU A 663 3.43 23.03 26.67
CA GLU A 663 2.02 22.67 26.89
C GLU A 663 1.87 21.44 27.79
N PRO A 664 0.98 21.48 28.80
CA PRO A 664 0.81 20.38 29.75
C PRO A 664 0.37 19.09 29.05
N VAL A 665 0.91 17.97 29.51
CA VAL A 665 0.53 16.61 29.04
C VAL A 665 -0.97 16.41 29.27
N GLY A 666 -1.64 15.78 28.31
CA GLY A 666 -3.11 15.67 28.25
C GLY A 666 -3.84 16.88 27.65
N ASN A 667 -3.16 18.03 27.48
CA ASN A 667 -3.72 19.23 26.82
C ASN A 667 -2.68 19.90 25.90
N LYS A 668 -2.03 19.07 25.09
CA LYS A 668 -1.11 19.48 24.01
C LYS A 668 -1.88 19.78 22.73
N THR A 669 -1.46 20.81 22.01
CA THR A 669 -1.92 21.10 20.64
C THR A 669 -1.58 19.92 19.73
N HIS A 670 -2.56 19.43 18.97
CA HIS A 670 -2.43 18.29 18.05
C HIS A 670 -2.85 18.59 16.60
N THR A 671 -3.48 19.75 16.40
CA THR A 671 -3.88 20.28 15.10
C THR A 671 -3.25 21.67 14.98
N GLN A 672 -2.47 21.90 13.93
CA GLN A 672 -1.83 23.19 13.71
C GLN A 672 -2.21 23.74 12.34
N ASP A 673 -2.81 24.93 12.34
CA ASP A 673 -2.90 25.76 11.15
C ASP A 673 -1.60 26.56 11.01
N PHE A 674 -0.87 26.32 9.93
CA PHE A 674 0.38 27.01 9.62
C PHE A 674 0.17 28.33 8.86
N THR A 675 -1.03 28.60 8.34
CA THR A 675 -1.37 29.85 7.63
C THR A 675 -1.66 31.00 8.59
N ALA A 676 -2.22 30.71 9.77
CA ALA A 676 -2.64 31.71 10.76
C ALA A 676 -1.50 32.48 11.45
N GLY A 677 -0.24 32.08 11.24
CA GLY A 677 0.93 32.64 11.91
C GLY A 677 1.11 32.11 13.34
N LEU A 678 2.21 31.39 13.57
CA LEU A 678 2.45 30.70 14.84
C LEU A 678 3.31 31.58 15.78
N SER A 679 2.73 32.01 16.90
CA SER A 679 3.40 32.82 17.93
C SER A 679 4.14 31.96 18.96
N MET A 680 5.25 32.48 19.49
CA MET A 680 6.08 31.76 20.46
C MET A 680 5.52 31.89 21.88
N LYS A 681 5.38 30.75 22.57
CA LYS A 681 5.11 30.69 24.01
C LYS A 681 6.40 30.90 24.80
N CYS A 682 6.24 31.44 26.01
CA CYS A 682 7.32 31.60 26.97
C CYS A 682 7.02 30.82 28.25
N PRO A 683 8.04 30.23 28.91
CA PRO A 683 7.88 29.72 30.27
C PRO A 683 7.41 30.83 31.20
N SER A 684 6.54 30.51 32.16
CA SER A 684 6.05 31.49 33.14
C SER A 684 6.85 31.38 34.45
N LYS A 685 6.90 32.45 35.25
CA LYS A 685 7.56 32.42 36.58
C LYS A 685 6.97 31.36 37.52
N ALA A 686 5.70 31.00 37.35
CA ALA A 686 5.04 29.94 38.11
C ALA A 686 5.34 28.53 37.56
N MET A 687 5.49 28.38 36.24
CA MET A 687 5.81 27.12 35.56
C MET A 687 6.94 27.34 34.55
N PRO A 688 8.21 27.40 35.00
CA PRO A 688 9.38 27.69 34.16
C PRO A 688 9.98 26.46 33.46
N PHE A 689 9.31 25.30 33.55
CA PHE A 689 9.83 23.99 33.15
C PHE A 689 9.22 23.48 31.84
N PHE A 690 9.93 22.60 31.14
CA PHE A 690 9.33 21.77 30.10
C PHE A 690 8.27 20.84 30.69
N ARG A 691 7.22 20.58 29.91
CA ARG A 691 6.04 19.84 30.38
C ARG A 691 6.18 18.34 30.21
N THR A 692 6.16 17.68 31.36
CA THR A 692 6.24 16.23 31.55
C THR A 692 4.97 15.77 32.28
N TYR A 693 4.75 14.46 32.44
CA TYR A 693 3.53 13.97 33.10
C TYR A 693 3.39 14.51 34.53
N GLU A 694 4.45 14.42 35.34
CA GLU A 694 4.47 14.82 36.75
C GLU A 694 4.14 16.31 36.93
N ASN A 695 4.87 17.20 36.25
CA ASN A 695 4.66 18.65 36.35
C ASN A 695 3.45 19.18 35.54
N SER A 696 2.69 18.29 34.89
CA SER A 696 1.37 18.54 34.32
C SER A 696 0.24 18.03 35.22
N ASN A 697 0.56 17.36 36.34
CA ASN A 697 -0.38 16.59 37.16
C ASN A 697 -1.18 15.56 36.31
N TYR A 698 -0.52 14.99 35.29
CA TYR A 698 -1.11 14.00 34.41
C TYR A 698 -0.81 12.60 34.96
N THR A 699 -1.86 11.84 35.23
CA THR A 699 -1.75 10.41 35.55
C THR A 699 -2.02 9.66 34.26
N TYR A 700 -1.04 8.88 33.78
CA TYR A 700 -1.24 7.94 32.68
C TYR A 700 -2.47 7.08 32.95
N GLN A 701 -3.31 6.89 31.93
CA GLN A 701 -4.36 5.88 31.99
C GLN A 701 -3.69 4.51 31.90
N GLY A 702 -3.16 4.05 33.03
CA GLY A 702 -2.44 2.78 33.13
C GLY A 702 -3.28 1.64 32.58
N PRO A 703 -2.64 0.57 32.06
CA PRO A 703 -3.35 -0.55 31.47
C PRO A 703 -4.43 -1.04 32.43
N ALA A 704 -5.66 -1.23 31.89
CA ALA A 704 -6.84 -1.53 32.69
C ALA A 704 -6.54 -2.62 33.73
N PRO A 705 -6.91 -2.41 35.02
CA PRO A 705 -6.48 -3.28 36.11
C PRO A 705 -6.84 -4.73 35.78
N THR A 706 -5.85 -5.62 35.87
CA THR A 706 -6.00 -7.03 35.51
C THR A 706 -7.20 -7.60 36.26
N PRO A 707 -8.27 -8.06 35.57
CA PRO A 707 -9.44 -8.58 36.24
C PRO A 707 -9.07 -9.72 37.20
N PRO A 708 -9.81 -9.90 38.31
CA PRO A 708 -9.61 -11.08 39.16
C PRO A 708 -9.72 -12.36 38.30
N PRO A 709 -8.97 -13.43 38.63
CA PRO A 709 -8.90 -14.63 37.80
C PRO A 709 -10.28 -15.14 37.41
N ALA A 710 -10.57 -15.14 36.11
CA ALA A 710 -11.87 -15.53 35.60
C ALA A 710 -12.20 -16.97 36.02
N THR A 711 -13.30 -17.14 36.76
CA THR A 711 -13.73 -18.46 37.27
C THR A 711 -14.36 -19.33 36.18
N ASN A 712 -14.72 -18.71 35.05
CA ASN A 712 -15.31 -19.29 33.85
C ASN A 712 -15.10 -18.33 32.66
N TRP A 713 -15.44 -18.75 31.44
CA TRP A 713 -15.24 -17.96 30.21
C TRP A 713 -16.56 -17.53 29.54
N GLY A 714 -17.65 -17.50 30.32
CA GLY A 714 -18.96 -17.08 29.85
C GLY A 714 -19.09 -15.57 29.64
N SER A 715 -20.21 -15.17 29.05
CA SER A 715 -20.56 -13.80 28.70
C SER A 715 -21.88 -13.37 29.34
N GLU A 716 -22.04 -12.06 29.54
CA GLU A 716 -23.32 -11.46 29.87
C GLU A 716 -24.17 -11.27 28.62
N PHE A 717 -25.49 -11.19 28.79
CA PHE A 717 -26.43 -11.10 27.68
C PHE A 717 -27.43 -9.96 27.92
N SER A 718 -27.30 -8.89 27.14
CA SER A 718 -28.04 -7.63 27.31
C SER A 718 -29.11 -7.37 26.24
N CYS A 719 -29.38 -8.35 25.36
CA CYS A 719 -30.30 -8.18 24.24
C CYS A 719 -31.77 -8.13 24.68
N ARG A 720 -32.55 -7.25 24.05
CA ARG A 720 -33.94 -6.96 24.42
C ARG A 720 -34.99 -7.55 23.47
N ASP A 721 -34.79 -7.43 22.15
CA ASP A 721 -35.66 -8.09 21.17
C ASP A 721 -35.20 -9.54 20.99
N LEU A 722 -35.89 -10.44 21.68
CA LEU A 722 -35.64 -11.89 21.64
C LEU A 722 -36.76 -12.63 20.88
N ALA A 723 -37.72 -11.92 20.30
CA ALA A 723 -38.92 -12.53 19.74
C ALA A 723 -38.62 -13.22 18.39
N PRO A 724 -39.19 -14.42 18.14
CA PRO A 724 -39.20 -15.02 16.80
C PRO A 724 -39.99 -14.16 15.83
N SER A 725 -39.83 -14.43 14.54
CA SER A 725 -40.65 -13.79 13.50
C SER A 725 -42.13 -14.15 13.70
N ASN A 726 -43.02 -13.18 13.41
CA ASN A 726 -44.48 -13.34 13.56
C ASN A 726 -45.05 -14.57 12.81
N SER A 727 -44.36 -15.02 11.76
CA SER A 727 -44.53 -16.30 11.10
C SER A 727 -43.15 -16.87 10.79
N VAL A 728 -43.04 -18.21 10.70
CA VAL A 728 -41.79 -18.87 10.32
C VAL A 728 -41.36 -18.32 8.94
N PRO A 729 -40.17 -17.69 8.81
CA PRO A 729 -39.80 -17.03 7.57
C PRO A 729 -39.63 -18.06 6.45
N THR A 730 -40.01 -17.66 5.23
CA THR A 730 -39.80 -18.45 4.00
C THR A 730 -38.49 -18.09 3.30
N SER A 731 -37.88 -16.96 3.68
CA SER A 731 -36.66 -16.41 3.10
C SER A 731 -35.59 -16.29 4.18
N VAL A 732 -34.38 -16.79 3.89
CA VAL A 732 -33.22 -16.73 4.78
C VAL A 732 -32.76 -15.29 5.03
N HIS A 733 -33.08 -14.38 4.10
CA HIS A 733 -32.81 -12.95 4.19
C HIS A 733 -33.70 -12.23 5.21
N ARG A 734 -34.67 -12.93 5.82
CA ARG A 734 -35.54 -12.46 6.90
C ARG A 734 -35.44 -13.31 8.17
N LEU A 735 -34.35 -14.06 8.32
CA LEU A 735 -34.13 -14.94 9.47
C LEU A 735 -33.72 -14.14 10.71
N ARG A 736 -34.54 -14.16 11.77
CA ARG A 736 -34.15 -13.69 13.10
C ARG A 736 -33.41 -14.79 13.86
N PRO A 737 -32.56 -14.48 14.86
CA PRO A 737 -31.88 -15.51 15.64
C PRO A 737 -32.82 -16.51 16.34
N ALA A 738 -33.99 -16.05 16.79
CA ALA A 738 -35.01 -16.90 17.42
C ALA A 738 -35.74 -17.85 16.45
N ASP A 739 -35.64 -17.62 15.13
CA ASP A 739 -36.24 -18.51 14.12
C ASP A 739 -35.40 -19.78 13.88
N ILE A 740 -34.10 -19.74 14.22
CA ILE A 740 -33.18 -20.87 14.10
C ILE A 740 -33.56 -21.93 15.13
N LYS A 741 -33.78 -23.16 14.67
CA LYS A 741 -34.12 -24.31 15.52
C LYS A 741 -33.03 -25.35 15.61
N VAL A 742 -32.19 -25.46 14.58
CA VAL A 742 -31.12 -26.46 14.50
C VAL A 742 -29.78 -25.80 14.24
N VAL A 743 -28.77 -26.16 15.02
CA VAL A 743 -27.36 -25.85 14.78
C VAL A 743 -26.60 -27.11 14.39
N ALA A 744 -25.63 -26.98 13.50
CA ALA A 744 -24.73 -28.05 13.08
C ALA A 744 -23.34 -27.52 12.75
N ALA A 745 -22.33 -28.40 12.74
CA ALA A 745 -20.98 -28.02 12.34
C ALA A 745 -20.23 -29.12 11.59
N VAL A 746 -19.41 -28.71 10.62
CA VAL A 746 -18.43 -29.53 9.91
C VAL A 746 -17.06 -28.83 9.96
N GLY A 747 -15.98 -29.60 9.96
CA GLY A 747 -14.63 -29.06 10.07
C GLY A 747 -13.60 -30.03 10.65
N ASP A 748 -12.60 -29.46 11.31
CA ASP A 748 -11.43 -30.17 11.85
C ASP A 748 -11.42 -30.27 13.39
N SER A 749 -10.22 -30.41 13.97
CA SER A 749 -9.97 -30.50 15.41
C SER A 749 -10.47 -29.28 16.19
N ILE A 750 -10.47 -28.07 15.60
CA ILE A 750 -10.92 -26.86 16.28
C ILE A 750 -12.46 -26.89 16.42
N SER A 751 -13.19 -27.28 15.38
CA SER A 751 -14.65 -27.51 15.45
C SER A 751 -15.03 -28.72 16.33
N ALA A 752 -14.12 -29.68 16.53
CA ALA A 752 -14.28 -30.78 17.50
C ALA A 752 -13.94 -30.39 18.96
N GLY A 753 -13.40 -29.19 19.23
CA GLY A 753 -12.96 -28.80 20.57
C GLY A 753 -11.77 -29.62 21.08
N PHE A 754 -10.90 -30.06 20.18
CA PHE A 754 -9.71 -30.84 20.51
C PHE A 754 -8.83 -30.08 21.51
N GLY A 755 -8.62 -30.69 22.67
CA GLY A 755 -7.74 -30.15 23.69
C GLY A 755 -8.30 -28.98 24.51
N ALA A 756 -9.44 -28.37 24.17
CA ALA A 756 -9.87 -27.06 24.68
C ALA A 756 -9.84 -26.89 26.22
N LYS A 757 -10.17 -27.92 27.00
CA LYS A 757 -10.12 -27.88 28.49
C LYS A 757 -8.94 -28.63 29.11
N SER A 758 -7.91 -28.96 28.32
CA SER A 758 -6.78 -29.78 28.77
C SER A 758 -5.88 -29.03 29.75
N LYS A 759 -5.54 -29.69 30.85
CA LYS A 759 -4.59 -29.19 31.86
C LYS A 759 -3.19 -29.78 31.70
N ASN A 760 -3.05 -30.82 30.87
CA ASN A 760 -1.77 -31.49 30.57
C ASN A 760 -1.87 -32.29 29.25
N LEU A 761 -0.73 -32.75 28.73
CA LEU A 761 -0.63 -33.46 27.45
C LEU A 761 -1.39 -34.80 27.39
N LEU A 762 -1.60 -35.47 28.53
CA LEU A 762 -2.37 -36.73 28.57
C LEU A 762 -3.86 -36.51 28.26
N GLN A 763 -4.36 -35.29 28.51
CA GLN A 763 -5.73 -34.85 28.24
C GLN A 763 -5.90 -34.23 26.85
N LEU A 764 -4.80 -33.90 26.13
CA LEU A 764 -4.85 -33.19 24.84
C LEU A 764 -5.69 -33.93 23.79
N LYS A 765 -5.62 -35.26 23.78
CA LYS A 765 -6.40 -36.16 22.90
C LYS A 765 -7.93 -36.10 23.07
N ASN A 766 -8.43 -35.37 24.06
CA ASN A 766 -9.86 -35.27 24.34
C ASN A 766 -10.51 -34.20 23.46
N GLU A 767 -11.57 -34.56 22.75
CA GLU A 767 -12.42 -33.63 22.00
C GLU A 767 -13.52 -33.08 22.92
N TYR A 768 -13.35 -31.88 23.47
CA TYR A 768 -14.31 -31.23 24.35
C TYR A 768 -15.44 -30.56 23.55
N ARG A 769 -16.18 -31.37 22.78
CA ARG A 769 -17.21 -30.90 21.82
C ARG A 769 -18.26 -30.02 22.48
N GLY A 770 -18.62 -30.27 23.74
CA GLY A 770 -19.55 -29.47 24.54
C GLY A 770 -19.15 -28.00 24.75
N VAL A 771 -17.86 -27.64 24.63
CA VAL A 771 -17.37 -26.25 24.64
C VAL A 771 -16.80 -25.80 23.29
N SER A 772 -17.14 -26.51 22.20
CA SER A 772 -16.75 -26.08 20.85
C SER A 772 -17.41 -24.74 20.51
N TRP A 773 -16.63 -23.78 20.00
CA TRP A 773 -17.07 -22.39 19.79
C TRP A 773 -18.28 -22.29 18.85
N SER A 774 -18.32 -23.14 17.82
CA SER A 774 -19.33 -23.16 16.77
C SER A 774 -20.58 -23.99 17.10
N ILE A 775 -20.50 -24.93 18.05
CA ILE A 775 -21.53 -25.98 18.20
C ILE A 775 -21.66 -26.60 19.60
N GLY A 776 -20.83 -26.23 20.57
CA GLY A 776 -20.95 -26.70 21.95
C GLY A 776 -22.17 -26.11 22.68
N GLY A 777 -22.76 -26.86 23.60
CA GLY A 777 -23.92 -26.43 24.38
C GLY A 777 -23.84 -26.71 25.88
N ASP A 778 -22.64 -27.03 26.41
CA ASP A 778 -22.43 -27.24 27.84
C ASP A 778 -22.75 -25.97 28.63
N LYS A 779 -23.35 -26.13 29.82
CA LYS A 779 -23.65 -25.06 30.78
C LYS A 779 -24.53 -23.93 30.19
N THR A 780 -24.57 -22.77 30.85
CA THR A 780 -25.24 -21.55 30.37
C THR A 780 -24.24 -20.58 29.74
N LEU A 781 -24.75 -19.58 29.02
CA LEU A 781 -23.93 -18.53 28.41
C LEU A 781 -23.06 -17.79 29.45
N GLN A 782 -23.55 -17.60 30.67
CA GLN A 782 -22.82 -16.94 31.75
C GLN A 782 -21.62 -17.76 32.27
N GLU A 783 -21.50 -19.03 31.91
CA GLU A 783 -20.36 -19.89 32.27
C GLU A 783 -19.49 -20.31 31.07
N VAL A 784 -20.07 -20.54 29.90
CA VAL A 784 -19.37 -20.97 28.68
C VAL A 784 -19.98 -20.26 27.48
N THR A 785 -19.18 -19.50 26.74
CA THR A 785 -19.66 -18.83 25.53
C THR A 785 -19.41 -19.70 24.29
N THR A 786 -20.50 -20.07 23.63
CA THR A 786 -20.55 -20.79 22.35
C THR A 786 -21.69 -20.22 21.52
N LEU A 787 -21.65 -20.38 20.19
CA LEU A 787 -22.75 -19.95 19.33
C LEU A 787 -24.12 -20.54 19.78
N PRO A 788 -24.26 -21.83 20.12
CA PRO A 788 -25.52 -22.35 20.65
C PRO A 788 -25.90 -21.80 22.03
N ASN A 789 -24.94 -21.50 22.91
CA ASN A 789 -25.26 -20.88 24.19
C ASN A 789 -25.77 -19.44 24.02
N ILE A 790 -25.32 -18.70 23.01
CA ILE A 790 -25.90 -17.40 22.63
C ILE A 790 -27.32 -17.61 22.07
N LEU A 791 -27.47 -18.46 21.06
CA LEU A 791 -28.77 -18.74 20.41
C LEU A 791 -29.84 -19.28 21.36
N LYS A 792 -29.48 -20.06 22.39
CA LYS A 792 -30.42 -20.54 23.43
C LYS A 792 -31.14 -19.43 24.20
N ASN A 793 -30.60 -18.20 24.24
CA ASN A 793 -31.30 -17.05 24.85
C ASN A 793 -32.40 -16.48 23.94
N PHE A 794 -32.31 -16.70 22.62
CA PHE A 794 -33.35 -16.34 21.64
C PHE A 794 -34.34 -17.48 21.43
N ASN A 795 -33.87 -18.72 21.35
CA ASN A 795 -34.69 -19.92 21.23
C ASN A 795 -34.23 -21.01 22.22
N PRO A 796 -34.89 -21.14 23.40
CA PRO A 796 -34.58 -22.19 24.36
C PRO A 796 -34.81 -23.63 23.87
N SER A 797 -35.53 -23.81 22.75
CA SER A 797 -35.80 -25.10 22.12
C SER A 797 -34.78 -25.48 21.01
N LEU A 798 -33.66 -24.77 20.93
CA LEU A 798 -32.58 -25.04 19.98
C LEU A 798 -32.06 -26.49 20.09
N ARG A 799 -31.73 -27.12 18.96
CA ARG A 799 -31.27 -28.51 18.88
C ARG A 799 -30.00 -28.66 18.05
N GLY A 800 -29.35 -29.83 18.17
CA GLY A 800 -28.18 -30.21 17.35
C GLY A 800 -26.82 -29.85 17.93
N PHE A 801 -26.77 -29.07 19.02
CA PHE A 801 -25.52 -28.76 19.71
C PHE A 801 -24.88 -30.01 20.35
N SER A 802 -23.55 -29.97 20.52
CA SER A 802 -22.79 -30.99 21.23
C SER A 802 -22.83 -30.80 22.75
N LEU A 803 -22.73 -31.89 23.50
CA LEU A 803 -22.53 -31.89 24.95
C LEU A 803 -21.32 -32.76 25.33
N ASN A 804 -20.70 -32.43 26.47
CA ASN A 804 -19.63 -33.20 27.09
C ASN A 804 -18.42 -33.47 26.17
N VAL A 805 -17.69 -34.56 26.41
CA VAL A 805 -16.42 -34.92 25.76
C VAL A 805 -16.62 -36.15 24.86
N GLY A 806 -16.00 -36.12 23.68
CA GLY A 806 -16.01 -37.22 22.72
C GLY A 806 -17.29 -37.31 21.90
N THR A 807 -17.46 -38.43 21.20
CA THR A 807 -18.50 -38.57 20.15
C THR A 807 -19.88 -38.97 20.65
N GLY A 808 -20.01 -39.48 21.88
CA GLY A 808 -21.27 -40.05 22.41
C GLY A 808 -22.43 -39.06 22.52
N GLN A 809 -22.15 -37.76 22.65
CA GLN A 809 -23.15 -36.68 22.67
C GLN A 809 -22.79 -35.54 21.70
N ARG A 810 -22.25 -35.90 20.53
CA ARG A 810 -21.78 -34.92 19.53
C ARG A 810 -22.88 -34.05 18.89
N GLY A 811 -24.16 -34.41 19.00
CA GLY A 811 -25.23 -33.74 18.26
C GLY A 811 -24.98 -33.82 16.75
N PHE A 812 -25.09 -32.68 16.06
CA PHE A 812 -24.76 -32.51 14.64
C PHE A 812 -23.36 -31.92 14.39
N ASN A 813 -22.44 -32.09 15.34
CA ASN A 813 -21.02 -31.82 15.10
C ASN A 813 -20.37 -33.03 14.41
N MET A 814 -20.19 -32.92 13.09
CA MET A 814 -19.52 -33.93 12.26
C MET A 814 -18.03 -33.65 12.03
N ALA A 815 -17.47 -32.61 12.68
CA ALA A 815 -16.05 -32.28 12.57
C ALA A 815 -15.15 -33.42 13.07
N VAL A 816 -13.99 -33.60 12.43
CA VAL A 816 -13.06 -34.71 12.70
C VAL A 816 -11.65 -34.15 12.87
N SER A 817 -11.00 -34.47 14.00
CA SER A 817 -9.61 -34.06 14.25
C SER A 817 -8.66 -34.53 13.14
N GLY A 818 -7.84 -33.63 12.61
CA GLY A 818 -6.94 -33.90 11.47
C GLY A 818 -7.61 -33.87 10.08
N ALA A 819 -8.90 -33.55 9.98
CA ALA A 819 -9.59 -33.42 8.69
C ALA A 819 -9.01 -32.29 7.83
N LYS A 820 -9.08 -32.51 6.52
CA LYS A 820 -8.72 -31.59 5.44
C LYS A 820 -9.95 -31.24 4.60
N ALA A 821 -9.86 -30.25 3.70
CA ALA A 821 -10.99 -29.87 2.84
C ALA A 821 -11.62 -31.07 2.10
N ALA A 822 -10.79 -31.99 1.61
CA ALA A 822 -11.21 -33.25 0.95
C ALA A 822 -12.13 -34.16 1.80
N ALA A 823 -12.17 -34.01 3.12
CA ALA A 823 -13.04 -34.80 4.00
C ALA A 823 -14.43 -34.15 4.23
N ILE A 824 -14.60 -32.85 3.95
CA ILE A 824 -15.83 -32.11 4.22
C ILE A 824 -17.05 -32.63 3.42
N PRO A 825 -16.93 -33.05 2.14
CA PRO A 825 -18.07 -33.65 1.42
C PRO A 825 -18.62 -34.90 2.12
N GLY A 826 -17.75 -35.70 2.75
CA GLY A 826 -18.15 -36.85 3.57
C GLY A 826 -18.82 -36.44 4.89
N GLN A 827 -18.31 -35.41 5.56
CA GLN A 827 -18.94 -34.85 6.77
C GLN A 827 -20.33 -34.26 6.47
N VAL A 828 -20.49 -33.59 5.32
CA VAL A 828 -21.77 -33.03 4.87
C VAL A 828 -22.79 -34.14 4.56
N LYS A 829 -22.40 -35.20 3.84
CA LYS A 829 -23.28 -36.38 3.61
C LYS A 829 -23.75 -37.00 4.93
N ASN A 830 -22.84 -37.18 5.89
CA ASN A 830 -23.17 -37.68 7.22
C ASN A 830 -24.08 -36.72 8.01
N LEU A 831 -23.91 -35.40 7.87
CA LEU A 831 -24.75 -34.39 8.49
C LEU A 831 -26.18 -34.42 7.92
N ILE A 832 -26.32 -34.45 6.60
CA ILE A 832 -27.63 -34.54 5.92
C ILE A 832 -28.38 -35.79 6.38
N GLN A 833 -27.71 -36.95 6.37
CA GLN A 833 -28.30 -38.21 6.82
C GLN A 833 -28.73 -38.14 8.30
N ALA A 834 -27.86 -37.64 9.19
CA ALA A 834 -28.18 -37.50 10.61
C ALA A 834 -29.35 -36.55 10.89
N MET A 835 -29.52 -35.49 10.09
CA MET A 835 -30.69 -34.60 10.21
C MET A 835 -31.97 -35.25 9.70
N ARG A 836 -31.91 -36.09 8.64
CA ARG A 836 -33.06 -36.85 8.13
C ARG A 836 -33.51 -37.98 9.09
N ASP A 837 -32.55 -38.64 9.73
CA ASP A 837 -32.83 -39.73 10.69
C ASP A 837 -33.27 -39.22 12.08
N SER A 838 -33.14 -37.92 12.34
CA SER A 838 -33.49 -37.31 13.63
C SER A 838 -35.00 -37.15 13.79
N LYS A 839 -35.56 -37.78 14.82
CA LYS A 839 -36.97 -37.59 15.22
C LYS A 839 -37.25 -36.22 15.86
N ASP A 840 -36.20 -35.48 16.19
CA ASP A 840 -36.24 -34.20 16.88
C ASP A 840 -36.14 -32.99 15.95
N VAL A 841 -35.96 -33.21 14.64
CA VAL A 841 -35.80 -32.16 13.62
C VAL A 841 -36.87 -32.33 12.55
N ASP A 842 -37.61 -31.27 12.24
CA ASP A 842 -38.37 -31.23 11.00
C ASP A 842 -37.40 -30.90 9.85
N PHE A 843 -36.96 -31.94 9.14
CA PHE A 843 -35.97 -31.79 8.07
C PHE A 843 -36.44 -30.82 6.98
N GLU A 844 -37.74 -30.68 6.72
CA GLU A 844 -38.28 -29.79 5.68
C GLU A 844 -38.50 -28.36 6.21
N ASN A 845 -39.07 -28.20 7.41
CA ASN A 845 -39.61 -26.91 7.86
C ASN A 845 -38.73 -26.14 8.86
N ASP A 846 -37.82 -26.80 9.58
CA ASP A 846 -36.99 -26.13 10.59
C ASP A 846 -35.84 -25.33 9.96
N TRP A 847 -35.55 -24.14 10.48
CA TRP A 847 -34.37 -23.38 10.06
C TRP A 847 -33.09 -23.92 10.69
N LYS A 848 -32.11 -24.17 9.84
CA LYS A 848 -30.84 -24.82 10.14
C LYS A 848 -29.68 -23.83 9.96
N LEU A 849 -28.79 -23.74 10.94
CA LEU A 849 -27.54 -22.97 10.86
C LEU A 849 -26.36 -23.93 10.88
N VAL A 850 -25.64 -24.02 9.76
CA VAL A 850 -24.46 -24.89 9.61
C VAL A 850 -23.21 -24.04 9.67
N THR A 851 -22.28 -24.33 10.57
CA THR A 851 -20.95 -23.68 10.60
C THR A 851 -19.90 -24.58 9.98
N MET A 852 -19.19 -24.07 8.97
CA MET A 852 -18.10 -24.74 8.27
C MET A 852 -16.79 -24.00 8.55
N PHE A 853 -15.78 -24.71 9.04
CA PHE A 853 -14.42 -24.19 9.25
C PHE A 853 -13.39 -25.29 8.97
N ILE A 854 -12.48 -25.06 8.02
CA ILE A 854 -11.50 -26.04 7.54
C ILE A 854 -10.31 -25.31 6.88
N GLY A 855 -9.21 -26.02 6.63
CA GLY A 855 -8.03 -25.52 5.90
C GLY A 855 -6.74 -25.52 6.71
N GLY A 856 -6.83 -25.64 8.04
CA GLY A 856 -5.64 -25.64 8.91
C GLY A 856 -4.70 -26.82 8.60
N ASN A 857 -5.25 -28.05 8.57
CA ASN A 857 -4.48 -29.26 8.25
C ASN A 857 -4.00 -29.31 6.80
N ASP A 858 -4.72 -28.66 5.87
CA ASP A 858 -4.32 -28.52 4.47
C ASP A 858 -3.07 -27.63 4.36
N LEU A 859 -3.07 -26.44 4.98
CA LEU A 859 -1.90 -25.54 5.03
C LEU A 859 -0.71 -26.18 5.78
N CYS A 860 -0.96 -26.76 6.94
CA CYS A 860 0.06 -27.41 7.78
C CYS A 860 0.81 -28.55 7.08
N GLN A 861 0.22 -29.15 6.03
CA GLN A 861 0.78 -30.29 5.30
C GLN A 861 0.94 -30.00 3.79
N TYR A 862 0.72 -28.76 3.33
CA TYR A 862 0.76 -28.39 1.90
C TYR A 862 2.06 -28.80 1.22
N CYS A 863 3.21 -28.54 1.86
CA CYS A 863 4.53 -28.90 1.35
C CYS A 863 4.73 -30.41 1.11
N LEU A 864 3.95 -31.27 1.78
CA LEU A 864 4.01 -32.74 1.62
C LEU A 864 3.24 -33.23 0.39
N ASN A 865 2.24 -32.47 -0.09
CA ASN A 865 1.48 -32.80 -1.30
C ASN A 865 0.81 -31.55 -1.91
N ARG A 866 1.63 -30.70 -2.56
CA ARG A 866 1.20 -29.41 -3.15
C ARG A 866 0.08 -29.56 -4.19
N ALA A 867 0.05 -30.69 -4.91
CA ALA A 867 -0.96 -30.96 -5.93
C ALA A 867 -2.33 -31.25 -5.30
N ALA A 868 -2.42 -32.19 -4.33
CA ALA A 868 -3.67 -32.51 -3.66
C ALA A 868 -4.19 -31.36 -2.77
N LEU A 869 -3.28 -30.54 -2.25
CA LEU A 869 -3.59 -29.43 -1.32
C LEU A 869 -3.50 -28.06 -2.02
N SER A 870 -3.63 -28.01 -3.34
CA SER A 870 -3.64 -26.75 -4.09
C SER A 870 -4.86 -25.88 -3.71
N PRO A 871 -4.78 -24.54 -3.83
CA PRO A 871 -5.95 -23.66 -3.62
C PRO A 871 -7.16 -24.07 -4.46
N GLN A 872 -6.93 -24.57 -5.68
CA GLN A 872 -7.97 -25.04 -6.59
C GLN A 872 -8.66 -26.32 -6.08
N ASN A 873 -7.91 -27.29 -5.52
CA ASN A 873 -8.50 -28.49 -4.94
C ASN A 873 -9.20 -28.20 -3.60
N TYR A 874 -8.65 -27.29 -2.79
CA TYR A 874 -9.32 -26.76 -1.60
C TYR A 874 -10.68 -26.11 -1.96
N SER A 875 -10.69 -25.19 -2.94
CA SER A 875 -11.89 -24.54 -3.52
C SER A 875 -12.89 -25.56 -4.08
N TYR A 876 -12.40 -26.60 -4.77
CA TYR A 876 -13.23 -27.67 -5.33
C TYR A 876 -13.96 -28.48 -4.25
N HIS A 877 -13.30 -28.88 -3.17
CA HIS A 877 -13.93 -29.66 -2.10
C HIS A 877 -14.92 -28.84 -1.27
N LEU A 878 -14.66 -27.54 -1.08
CA LEU A 878 -15.65 -26.62 -0.52
C LEU A 878 -16.88 -26.51 -1.43
N ARG A 879 -16.69 -26.37 -2.75
CA ARG A 879 -17.77 -26.32 -3.73
C ARG A 879 -18.62 -27.59 -3.72
N GLU A 880 -18.00 -28.77 -3.74
CA GLU A 880 -18.74 -30.05 -3.64
C GLU A 880 -19.59 -30.10 -2.35
N SER A 881 -19.02 -29.64 -1.23
CA SER A 881 -19.68 -29.61 0.07
C SER A 881 -20.88 -28.65 0.12
N LEU A 882 -20.71 -27.45 -0.43
CA LEU A 882 -21.77 -26.43 -0.50
C LEU A 882 -22.85 -26.80 -1.53
N ASP A 883 -22.47 -27.42 -2.64
CA ASP A 883 -23.41 -27.91 -3.66
C ASP A 883 -24.33 -29.01 -3.09
N LEU A 884 -23.82 -29.92 -2.26
CA LEU A 884 -24.63 -30.93 -1.57
C LEU A 884 -25.66 -30.27 -0.63
N LEU A 885 -25.25 -29.29 0.18
CA LEU A 885 -26.17 -28.54 1.04
C LEU A 885 -27.22 -27.78 0.20
N TYR A 886 -26.80 -27.16 -0.91
CA TYR A 886 -27.67 -26.41 -1.82
C TYR A 886 -28.66 -27.29 -2.59
N GLN A 887 -28.37 -28.58 -2.77
CA GLN A 887 -29.25 -29.52 -3.46
C GLN A 887 -30.18 -30.27 -2.50
N GLU A 888 -29.70 -30.63 -1.30
CA GLU A 888 -30.36 -31.61 -0.44
C GLU A 888 -31.01 -31.06 0.83
N VAL A 889 -30.68 -29.83 1.25
CA VAL A 889 -31.14 -29.27 2.53
C VAL A 889 -32.06 -28.07 2.32
N PRO A 890 -33.32 -28.11 2.77
CA PRO A 890 -34.21 -26.96 2.82
C PRO A 890 -33.97 -26.11 4.08
N ARG A 891 -34.20 -24.80 3.94
CA ARG A 891 -34.16 -23.80 5.03
C ARG A 891 -32.84 -23.80 5.80
N VAL A 892 -31.75 -23.46 5.12
CA VAL A 892 -30.40 -23.49 5.71
C VAL A 892 -29.60 -22.22 5.44
N MET A 893 -28.98 -21.69 6.50
CA MET A 893 -27.92 -20.70 6.43
C MET A 893 -26.59 -21.41 6.71
N VAL A 894 -25.58 -21.16 5.88
CA VAL A 894 -24.22 -21.67 6.09
C VAL A 894 -23.28 -20.53 6.46
N ASN A 895 -22.71 -20.59 7.67
CA ASN A 895 -21.57 -19.78 8.07
C ASN A 895 -20.30 -20.42 7.52
N MET A 896 -19.70 -19.83 6.48
CA MET A 896 -18.38 -20.20 6.00
C MET A 896 -17.34 -19.35 6.74
N VAL A 897 -16.68 -19.92 7.76
CA VAL A 897 -15.66 -19.20 8.51
C VAL A 897 -14.33 -19.31 7.77
N GLU A 898 -13.74 -18.15 7.50
CA GLU A 898 -12.53 -18.05 6.70
C GLU A 898 -11.30 -18.58 7.45
N ILE A 899 -10.37 -19.24 6.74
CA ILE A 899 -9.16 -19.76 7.34
C ILE A 899 -8.27 -18.62 7.84
N LEU A 900 -7.71 -18.79 9.04
CA LEU A 900 -6.92 -17.76 9.70
C LEU A 900 -5.58 -17.46 9.00
N GLN A 901 -5.15 -16.21 9.08
CA GLN A 901 -3.82 -15.80 8.65
C GLN A 901 -2.76 -16.41 9.58
N ILE A 902 -1.96 -17.35 9.08
CA ILE A 902 -1.11 -18.16 9.96
C ILE A 902 0.17 -17.46 10.40
N ALA A 903 0.72 -16.54 9.61
CA ALA A 903 2.06 -15.94 9.80
C ALA A 903 2.41 -15.55 11.25
N GLY A 904 1.53 -14.80 11.93
CA GLY A 904 1.76 -14.35 13.31
C GLY A 904 1.84 -15.47 14.36
N LEU A 905 1.23 -16.64 14.08
CA LEU A 905 1.12 -17.75 15.03
C LEU A 905 2.49 -18.36 15.39
N ARG A 906 3.52 -18.19 14.53
CA ARG A 906 4.91 -18.57 14.84
C ARG A 906 5.45 -17.92 16.10
N ARG A 907 4.89 -16.80 16.56
CA ARG A 907 5.27 -16.14 17.80
C ARG A 907 4.87 -16.94 19.05
N ILE A 908 3.87 -17.81 18.96
CA ILE A 908 3.25 -18.54 20.09
C ILE A 908 4.13 -19.73 20.49
N LYS A 909 5.23 -19.43 21.20
CA LYS A 909 6.22 -20.42 21.67
C LYS A 909 6.25 -20.50 23.20
N ARG A 910 6.58 -21.69 23.73
CA ARG A 910 6.85 -21.93 25.15
C ARG A 910 7.82 -23.09 25.30
N ASP A 911 8.72 -23.02 26.28
CA ASP A 911 9.67 -24.09 26.61
C ASP A 911 8.97 -25.25 27.36
N THR A 912 8.12 -25.97 26.63
CA THR A 912 7.36 -27.12 27.13
C THR A 912 7.21 -28.15 26.02
N LEU A 913 7.18 -29.43 26.38
CA LEU A 913 7.12 -30.54 25.41
C LEU A 913 5.98 -30.39 24.38
N GLY A 914 4.81 -29.87 24.80
CA GLY A 914 3.70 -29.60 23.88
C GLY A 914 4.04 -28.57 22.83
N CYS A 915 4.42 -27.37 23.28
CA CYS A 915 4.64 -26.22 22.41
C CYS A 915 5.94 -26.33 21.59
N SER A 916 7.00 -26.96 22.11
CA SER A 916 8.27 -27.10 21.39
C SER A 916 8.30 -28.29 20.42
N LEU A 917 7.65 -29.42 20.74
CA LEU A 917 7.77 -30.66 19.97
C LEU A 917 6.50 -31.03 19.17
N LEU A 918 5.30 -30.90 19.75
CA LEU A 918 4.09 -31.36 19.06
C LEU A 918 3.71 -30.42 17.91
N GLN A 919 3.86 -29.11 18.08
CA GLN A 919 3.51 -28.14 17.04
C GLN A 919 4.22 -28.40 15.71
N GLN A 920 5.55 -28.54 15.75
CA GLN A 920 6.38 -28.74 14.54
C GLN A 920 6.04 -30.05 13.82
N ASN A 921 5.57 -31.07 14.54
CA ASN A 921 5.11 -32.33 13.94
C ASN A 921 3.68 -32.24 13.37
N VAL A 922 2.81 -31.41 13.96
CA VAL A 922 1.43 -31.20 13.48
C VAL A 922 1.39 -30.26 12.27
N CYS A 923 2.23 -29.22 12.27
CA CYS A 923 2.26 -28.16 11.26
C CYS A 923 3.67 -27.94 10.65
N PRO A 924 4.32 -29.00 10.12
CA PRO A 924 5.71 -28.95 9.69
C PRO A 924 5.96 -27.92 8.59
N CYS A 925 5.05 -27.80 7.63
CA CYS A 925 5.24 -26.88 6.50
C CYS A 925 5.25 -25.41 6.92
N PHE A 926 4.67 -25.07 8.08
CA PHE A 926 4.60 -23.69 8.56
C PHE A 926 5.60 -23.38 9.68
N LEU A 927 5.89 -24.35 10.56
CA LEU A 927 6.66 -24.11 11.80
C LEU A 927 8.12 -24.56 11.76
N VAL A 928 8.51 -25.39 10.78
CA VAL A 928 9.91 -25.82 10.58
C VAL A 928 10.74 -24.85 9.72
N PRO A 929 10.18 -24.19 8.68
CA PRO A 929 10.93 -23.20 7.89
C PRO A 929 11.52 -22.05 8.71
N ALA A 930 12.60 -21.43 8.22
CA ALA A 930 13.16 -20.21 8.80
C ALA A 930 12.28 -18.98 8.47
N GLU A 931 12.42 -17.87 9.21
CA GLU A 931 11.57 -16.67 9.02
C GLU A 931 11.71 -16.09 7.60
N ASP A 932 12.91 -16.12 7.01
CA ASP A 932 13.20 -15.56 5.68
C ASP A 932 13.21 -16.61 4.55
N SER A 933 12.64 -17.80 4.79
CA SER A 933 12.73 -18.92 3.84
C SER A 933 11.65 -18.88 2.75
N LEU A 934 12.01 -19.37 1.56
CA LEU A 934 11.08 -19.47 0.41
C LEU A 934 9.87 -20.36 0.71
N GLU A 935 10.06 -21.40 1.53
CA GLU A 935 9.00 -22.30 1.99
C GLU A 935 7.98 -21.58 2.88
N LEU A 936 8.44 -20.71 3.80
CA LEU A 936 7.53 -19.92 4.63
C LEU A 936 6.77 -18.89 3.80
N SER A 937 7.45 -18.23 2.86
CA SER A 937 6.84 -17.29 1.91
C SER A 937 5.78 -17.98 1.04
N GLU A 938 6.07 -19.17 0.51
CA GLU A 938 5.11 -19.97 -0.25
C GLU A 938 3.87 -20.32 0.60
N ILE A 939 4.06 -20.75 1.84
CA ILE A 939 2.96 -21.12 2.74
C ILE A 939 2.09 -19.91 3.12
N ASN A 940 2.69 -18.76 3.39
CA ASN A 940 1.96 -17.50 3.60
C ASN A 940 1.16 -17.10 2.34
N ARG A 941 1.72 -17.28 1.14
CA ARG A 941 1.01 -17.05 -0.13
C ARG A 941 -0.16 -18.03 -0.34
N VAL A 942 0.03 -19.32 -0.07
CA VAL A 942 -1.03 -20.33 -0.20
C VAL A 942 -2.16 -20.09 0.80
N ASN A 943 -1.85 -19.63 2.01
CA ASN A 943 -2.84 -19.21 3.00
C ASN A 943 -3.72 -18.06 2.49
N ARG A 944 -3.14 -17.01 1.87
CA ARG A 944 -3.92 -15.94 1.20
C ARG A 944 -4.76 -16.47 0.04
N LEU A 945 -4.20 -17.35 -0.81
CA LEU A 945 -4.93 -17.94 -1.93
C LEU A 945 -6.14 -18.80 -1.47
N TYR A 946 -6.07 -19.47 -0.32
CA TYR A 946 -7.22 -20.17 0.26
C TYR A 946 -8.33 -19.19 0.70
N GLN A 947 -7.96 -18.04 1.26
CA GLN A 947 -8.90 -16.98 1.64
C GLN A 947 -9.58 -16.40 0.39
N GLU A 948 -8.80 -16.03 -0.63
CA GLU A 948 -9.31 -15.54 -1.92
C GLU A 948 -10.22 -16.53 -2.63
N GLU A 949 -9.83 -17.81 -2.72
CA GLU A 949 -10.65 -18.84 -3.37
C GLU A 949 -11.94 -19.12 -2.61
N THR A 950 -11.92 -19.05 -1.27
CA THR A 950 -13.15 -19.09 -0.45
C THR A 950 -14.06 -17.92 -0.79
N GLU A 951 -13.50 -16.71 -0.90
CA GLU A 951 -14.26 -15.51 -1.24
C GLU A 951 -14.86 -15.57 -2.65
N ARG A 952 -14.06 -15.94 -3.66
CA ARG A 952 -14.52 -16.13 -5.05
C ARG A 952 -15.64 -17.16 -5.14
N LEU A 953 -15.53 -18.28 -4.40
CA LEU A 953 -16.53 -19.35 -4.41
C LEU A 953 -17.88 -18.88 -3.84
N VAL A 954 -17.89 -18.23 -2.67
CA VAL A 954 -19.14 -17.82 -2.00
C VAL A 954 -19.76 -16.59 -2.67
N ASN A 955 -18.95 -15.56 -2.98
CA ASN A 955 -19.47 -14.31 -3.56
C ASN A 955 -19.79 -14.41 -5.05
N GLY A 956 -19.38 -15.50 -5.72
CA GLY A 956 -19.62 -15.77 -7.14
C GLY A 956 -21.09 -16.01 -7.53
N GLY A 957 -22.04 -15.91 -6.59
CA GLY A 957 -23.49 -15.93 -6.86
C GLY A 957 -24.09 -17.30 -7.17
N ARG A 958 -23.29 -18.38 -7.12
CA ARG A 958 -23.70 -19.77 -7.37
C ARG A 958 -24.87 -20.23 -6.49
N TYR A 959 -24.99 -19.65 -5.29
CA TYR A 959 -25.94 -20.06 -4.25
C TYR A 959 -27.09 -19.06 -4.05
N ASP A 960 -27.19 -18.01 -4.88
CA ASP A 960 -28.20 -16.95 -4.75
C ASP A 960 -29.57 -17.33 -5.39
N GLY A 961 -29.71 -18.55 -5.91
CA GLY A 961 -30.90 -19.01 -6.65
C GLY A 961 -32.05 -19.58 -5.81
N ARG A 962 -31.93 -19.60 -4.48
CA ARG A 962 -32.94 -20.11 -3.53
C ARG A 962 -33.17 -19.13 -2.40
N GLU A 963 -34.43 -18.73 -2.19
CA GLU A 963 -34.83 -17.91 -1.03
C GLU A 963 -34.55 -18.59 0.32
N ASP A 964 -34.53 -19.92 0.36
CA ASP A 964 -34.37 -20.70 1.59
C ASP A 964 -32.94 -21.22 1.83
N PHE A 965 -31.96 -20.72 1.07
CA PHE A 965 -30.55 -21.08 1.19
C PHE A 965 -29.62 -19.87 1.10
N THR A 966 -28.57 -19.81 1.92
CA THR A 966 -27.46 -18.87 1.68
C THR A 966 -26.16 -19.35 2.31
N VAL A 967 -25.04 -18.93 1.74
CA VAL A 967 -23.70 -19.07 2.34
C VAL A 967 -23.18 -17.67 2.62
N VAL A 968 -22.71 -17.43 3.85
CA VAL A 968 -22.18 -16.13 4.28
C VAL A 968 -20.77 -16.35 4.83
N ILE A 969 -19.80 -15.64 4.26
CA ILE A 969 -18.44 -15.62 4.81
C ILE A 969 -18.44 -14.84 6.11
N GLN A 970 -17.74 -15.39 7.10
CA GLN A 970 -17.47 -14.75 8.38
C GLN A 970 -15.95 -14.52 8.48
N PRO A 971 -15.43 -13.38 7.98
CA PRO A 971 -14.00 -13.17 7.75
C PRO A 971 -13.23 -12.72 8.99
N TYR A 972 -13.76 -12.87 10.21
CA TYR A 972 -13.12 -12.42 11.45
C TYR A 972 -11.75 -13.07 11.76
N PHE A 973 -11.28 -14.01 10.95
CA PHE A 973 -9.94 -14.59 11.01
C PHE A 973 -8.99 -14.18 9.87
N ARG A 974 -9.50 -13.45 8.86
CA ARG A 974 -8.78 -13.03 7.65
C ARG A 974 -7.45 -12.37 7.98
N ASN A 975 -7.45 -11.46 8.96
CA ASN A 975 -6.25 -10.91 9.59
C ASN A 975 -6.18 -11.43 11.03
N SER A 976 -5.07 -12.04 11.42
CA SER A 976 -4.95 -12.70 12.73
C SER A 976 -4.09 -11.92 13.70
N ILE A 977 -4.72 -11.42 14.77
CA ILE A 977 -4.06 -10.72 15.86
C ILE A 977 -3.66 -11.75 16.93
N VAL A 978 -2.36 -11.81 17.25
CA VAL A 978 -1.86 -12.65 18.36
C VAL A 978 -2.18 -11.92 19.67
N PRO A 979 -2.96 -12.50 20.60
CA PRO A 979 -3.21 -11.88 21.89
C PRO A 979 -1.91 -11.74 22.67
N LEU A 980 -1.70 -10.59 23.32
CA LEU A 980 -0.53 -10.34 24.15
C LEU A 980 -0.90 -10.24 25.63
N SER A 981 -0.08 -10.82 26.50
CA SER A 981 -0.14 -10.65 27.95
C SER A 981 0.44 -9.29 28.37
N SER A 982 0.32 -8.94 29.66
CA SER A 982 0.82 -7.67 30.20
C SER A 982 2.34 -7.46 30.06
N ASP A 983 3.11 -8.54 29.86
CA ASP A 983 4.54 -8.51 29.54
C ASP A 983 4.84 -8.44 28.02
N GLN A 984 3.82 -8.17 27.20
CA GLN A 984 3.86 -8.02 25.74
C GLN A 984 4.36 -9.26 24.97
N LYS A 985 4.33 -10.44 25.60
CA LYS A 985 4.49 -11.75 24.95
C LYS A 985 3.12 -12.34 24.57
N PRO A 986 3.05 -13.38 23.71
CA PRO A 986 1.76 -14.02 23.42
C PRO A 986 1.08 -14.58 24.67
N ASP A 987 -0.18 -14.21 24.90
CA ASP A 987 -0.99 -14.74 26.00
C ASP A 987 -1.39 -16.19 25.69
N LEU A 988 -0.56 -17.11 26.19
CA LEU A 988 -0.71 -18.54 25.98
C LEU A 988 -1.99 -19.12 26.59
N SER A 989 -2.73 -18.39 27.43
CA SER A 989 -3.97 -18.89 28.03
C SER A 989 -5.15 -18.96 27.06
N PHE A 990 -5.06 -18.32 25.89
CA PHE A 990 -5.98 -18.52 24.77
C PHE A 990 -5.74 -19.85 24.01
N PHE A 991 -4.62 -20.51 24.28
CA PHE A 991 -4.19 -21.73 23.58
C PHE A 991 -4.16 -22.93 24.54
N SER A 992 -4.30 -24.12 23.96
CA SER A 992 -4.22 -25.41 24.62
C SER A 992 -2.78 -25.73 25.04
N VAL A 993 -2.59 -26.88 25.68
CA VAL A 993 -1.28 -27.37 26.17
C VAL A 993 -0.25 -27.68 25.07
N ASP A 994 -0.66 -27.65 23.80
CA ASP A 994 0.21 -27.70 22.62
C ASP A 994 0.55 -26.31 22.05
N CYS A 995 0.05 -25.22 22.65
CA CYS A 995 0.13 -23.85 22.16
C CYS A 995 -0.41 -23.64 20.72
N PHE A 996 -1.16 -24.60 20.15
CA PHE A 996 -1.58 -24.59 18.75
C PHE A 996 -3.11 -24.60 18.60
N HIS A 997 -3.79 -25.54 19.26
CA HIS A 997 -5.25 -25.51 19.35
C HIS A 997 -5.70 -24.45 20.36
N PHE A 998 -6.91 -23.91 20.21
CA PHE A 998 -7.45 -22.93 21.16
C PHE A 998 -7.88 -23.59 22.48
N SER A 999 -7.74 -22.87 23.59
CA SER A 999 -8.32 -23.26 24.88
C SER A 999 -9.82 -22.92 24.93
N GLU A 1000 -10.50 -23.30 26.02
CA GLU A 1000 -11.87 -22.86 26.32
C GLU A 1000 -12.01 -21.32 26.30
N ARG A 1001 -10.95 -20.57 26.67
CA ARG A 1001 -10.90 -19.11 26.55
C ARG A 1001 -10.88 -18.67 25.08
N GLY A 1002 -10.01 -19.27 24.27
CA GLY A 1002 -9.92 -18.98 22.83
C GLY A 1002 -11.23 -19.31 22.10
N HIS A 1003 -11.81 -20.48 22.41
CA HIS A 1003 -13.13 -20.90 21.94
C HIS A 1003 -14.23 -19.89 22.27
N SER A 1004 -14.22 -19.32 23.48
CA SER A 1004 -15.23 -18.35 23.91
C SER A 1004 -15.16 -17.06 23.09
N GLU A 1005 -13.97 -16.52 22.84
CA GLU A 1005 -13.80 -15.33 21.98
C GLU A 1005 -14.11 -15.62 20.50
N MET A 1006 -13.85 -16.84 20.01
CA MET A 1006 -14.23 -17.26 18.64
C MET A 1006 -15.75 -17.31 18.46
N ALA A 1007 -16.49 -17.75 19.49
CA ALA A 1007 -17.94 -17.77 19.46
C ALA A 1007 -18.55 -16.36 19.46
N ILE A 1008 -17.99 -15.44 20.25
CA ILE A 1008 -18.36 -14.01 20.25
C ILE A 1008 -18.08 -13.39 18.87
N ALA A 1009 -16.89 -13.64 18.32
CA ALA A 1009 -16.51 -13.12 17.01
C ALA A 1009 -17.47 -13.61 15.92
N LEU A 1010 -17.76 -14.93 15.83
CA LEU A 1010 -18.74 -15.46 14.87
C LEU A 1010 -20.11 -14.81 15.02
N TRP A 1011 -20.62 -14.72 16.25
CA TRP A 1011 -21.94 -14.15 16.53
C TRP A 1011 -22.03 -12.68 16.10
N ASN A 1012 -21.06 -11.85 16.50
CA ASN A 1012 -21.04 -10.43 16.13
C ASN A 1012 -20.92 -10.28 14.60
N ASN A 1013 -20.11 -11.11 13.95
CA ASN A 1013 -19.90 -11.07 12.50
C ASN A 1013 -21.17 -11.48 11.73
N MET A 1014 -22.02 -12.36 12.28
CA MET A 1014 -23.37 -12.63 11.74
C MET A 1014 -24.31 -11.41 11.81
N LEU A 1015 -24.09 -10.48 12.76
CA LEU A 1015 -24.86 -9.25 12.94
C LEU A 1015 -24.27 -8.03 12.21
N GLU A 1016 -23.23 -8.22 11.40
CA GLU A 1016 -22.60 -7.17 10.58
C GLU A 1016 -22.96 -7.33 9.08
N PRO A 1017 -23.31 -6.23 8.37
CA PRO A 1017 -23.60 -6.29 6.94
C PRO A 1017 -22.46 -6.89 6.10
N VAL A 1018 -22.79 -7.69 5.10
CA VAL A 1018 -21.83 -8.22 4.11
C VAL A 1018 -21.12 -7.04 3.42
N GLY A 1019 -19.79 -7.13 3.30
CA GLY A 1019 -18.93 -6.03 2.85
C GLY A 1019 -18.56 -5.00 3.93
N ARG A 1020 -19.13 -5.09 5.14
CA ARG A 1020 -18.75 -4.31 6.34
C ARG A 1020 -18.43 -5.19 7.56
N LYS A 1021 -18.31 -6.50 7.33
CA LYS A 1021 -17.94 -7.48 8.36
C LYS A 1021 -16.53 -7.23 8.89
N GLN A 1022 -16.40 -7.36 10.20
CA GLN A 1022 -15.14 -7.35 10.93
C GLN A 1022 -14.21 -8.47 10.42
N VAL A 1023 -12.96 -8.11 10.09
CA VAL A 1023 -11.97 -9.00 9.41
C VAL A 1023 -10.84 -9.51 10.31
N TYR A 1024 -10.94 -9.27 11.62
CA TYR A 1024 -10.00 -9.77 12.63
C TYR A 1024 -10.72 -10.07 13.95
N ASN A 1025 -10.18 -10.98 14.77
CA ASN A 1025 -10.65 -11.26 16.11
C ASN A 1025 -9.74 -10.59 17.13
N ASN A 1026 -10.32 -9.79 18.02
CA ASN A 1026 -9.62 -9.23 19.16
C ASN A 1026 -9.76 -10.16 20.37
N PHE A 1027 -8.76 -11.05 20.53
CA PHE A 1027 -8.64 -11.98 21.66
C PHE A 1027 -8.33 -11.23 22.98
N THR A 1028 -9.35 -10.64 23.56
CA THR A 1028 -9.37 -9.94 24.85
C THR A 1028 -10.55 -10.48 25.66
N HIS A 1029 -10.45 -10.67 26.97
CA HIS A 1029 -11.60 -11.19 27.71
C HIS A 1029 -12.47 -10.05 28.25
N ASP A 1030 -13.65 -9.88 27.66
CA ASP A 1030 -14.73 -9.02 28.19
C ASP A 1030 -16.07 -9.75 28.03
N ARG A 1031 -16.81 -9.85 29.14
CA ARG A 1031 -18.08 -10.56 29.21
C ARG A 1031 -19.20 -9.85 28.45
N ASN A 1032 -19.08 -8.54 28.16
CA ASN A 1032 -20.13 -7.72 27.57
C ASN A 1032 -20.06 -7.57 26.04
N LYS A 1033 -19.12 -8.24 25.37
CA LYS A 1033 -18.85 -8.10 23.93
C LYS A 1033 -19.98 -8.54 22.97
N ILE A 1034 -21.00 -9.23 23.46
CA ILE A 1034 -22.07 -9.79 22.62
C ILE A 1034 -22.93 -8.64 22.07
N GLN A 1035 -22.89 -8.44 20.75
CA GLN A 1035 -23.78 -7.52 20.06
C GLN A 1035 -25.20 -8.08 19.98
N CYS A 1036 -26.17 -7.18 19.82
CA CYS A 1036 -27.59 -7.51 19.78
C CYS A 1036 -28.22 -7.02 18.46
N PRO A 1037 -29.14 -7.78 17.85
CA PRO A 1037 -29.97 -7.29 16.76
C PRO A 1037 -30.71 -6.01 17.17
N THR A 1038 -30.87 -5.08 16.23
CA THR A 1038 -31.61 -3.83 16.48
C THR A 1038 -33.05 -3.95 15.98
N GLN A 1039 -33.93 -3.06 16.42
CA GLN A 1039 -35.33 -3.06 15.97
C GLN A 1039 -35.46 -2.78 14.45
N ASP A 1040 -34.57 -1.96 13.91
CA ASP A 1040 -34.53 -1.64 12.47
C ASP A 1040 -33.84 -2.73 11.64
N GLN A 1041 -32.91 -3.48 12.25
CA GLN A 1041 -32.14 -4.56 11.63
C GLN A 1041 -32.20 -5.83 12.51
N PRO A 1042 -33.36 -6.50 12.59
CA PRO A 1042 -33.58 -7.65 13.48
C PRO A 1042 -33.12 -8.98 12.88
N TYR A 1043 -32.66 -8.97 11.62
CA TYR A 1043 -32.29 -10.17 10.86
C TYR A 1043 -30.78 -10.42 10.89
N ILE A 1044 -30.39 -11.68 10.75
CA ILE A 1044 -29.00 -12.06 10.49
C ILE A 1044 -28.60 -11.57 9.09
N PHE A 1045 -27.38 -11.04 8.96
CA PHE A 1045 -26.93 -10.45 7.70
C PHE A 1045 -26.49 -11.50 6.67
N THR A 1046 -27.03 -11.30 5.47
CA THR A 1046 -26.85 -12.07 4.24
C THR A 1046 -26.53 -11.10 3.11
N ARG A 1047 -26.11 -11.59 1.94
CA ARG A 1047 -25.81 -10.71 0.79
C ARG A 1047 -26.98 -9.78 0.43
N ILE A 1048 -28.21 -10.29 0.43
CA ILE A 1048 -29.39 -9.56 -0.04
C ILE A 1048 -29.86 -8.49 0.95
N ASN A 1049 -29.93 -8.79 2.25
CA ASN A 1049 -30.41 -7.83 3.26
C ASN A 1049 -29.33 -6.85 3.78
N SER A 1050 -28.10 -6.91 3.25
CA SER A 1050 -27.01 -5.99 3.62
C SER A 1050 -27.01 -4.66 2.86
N TYR A 1051 -27.79 -4.54 1.78
CA TYR A 1051 -27.88 -3.32 0.97
C TYR A 1051 -29.29 -2.72 1.06
N PRO A 1052 -29.45 -1.40 1.27
CA PRO A 1052 -30.76 -0.77 1.33
C PRO A 1052 -31.45 -0.84 -0.04
N SER A 1053 -32.60 -1.50 -0.09
CA SER A 1053 -33.43 -1.60 -1.29
C SER A 1053 -33.95 -0.21 -1.70
N ILE A 1054 -33.67 0.21 -2.94
CA ILE A 1054 -34.34 1.37 -3.55
C ILE A 1054 -35.85 1.08 -3.58
N PRO A 1055 -36.71 1.91 -2.97
CA PRO A 1055 -38.13 1.61 -2.85
C PRO A 1055 -38.82 1.70 -4.22
N THR A 1056 -39.07 0.55 -4.84
CA THR A 1056 -39.97 0.45 -5.99
C THR A 1056 -41.40 0.75 -5.50
N GLN A 1057 -42.00 1.83 -6.00
CA GLN A 1057 -43.36 2.21 -5.61
C GLN A 1057 -44.37 1.14 -6.03
N ALA A 1058 -45.00 0.49 -5.05
CA ALA A 1058 -46.21 -0.29 -5.27
C ALA A 1058 -47.44 0.65 -5.29
N PRO A 1059 -48.52 0.33 -6.02
CA PRO A 1059 -49.66 1.25 -6.19
C PRO A 1059 -50.46 1.41 -4.90
N ILE A 1060 -50.62 2.64 -4.42
CA ILE A 1060 -51.49 2.94 -3.27
C ILE A 1060 -52.94 2.75 -3.68
N THR A 1061 -53.61 1.76 -3.08
CA THR A 1061 -55.07 1.61 -3.19
C THR A 1061 -55.72 2.53 -2.16
N THR A 1062 -56.62 3.40 -2.59
CA THR A 1062 -57.32 4.37 -1.75
C THR A 1062 -58.43 3.73 -0.91
N GLN A 1063 -58.38 3.89 0.41
CA GLN A 1063 -59.56 3.82 1.29
C GLN A 1063 -59.47 4.86 2.42
N THR A 1064 -60.62 5.23 2.98
CA THR A 1064 -60.90 6.61 3.40
C THR A 1064 -61.40 6.71 4.84
N THR A 1065 -60.93 7.74 5.57
CA THR A 1065 -61.61 8.40 6.73
C THR A 1065 -61.88 7.59 8.02
N PRO A 1066 -62.20 8.25 9.18
CA PRO A 1066 -61.86 9.61 9.63
C PRO A 1066 -61.27 9.70 11.07
N ARG A 1067 -60.81 10.90 11.46
CA ARG A 1067 -60.30 11.30 12.80
C ARG A 1067 -61.30 11.12 13.96
N THR A 1068 -60.76 10.99 15.18
CA THR A 1068 -61.30 11.73 16.36
C THR A 1068 -60.16 12.12 17.32
N ILE A 1069 -60.39 13.14 18.15
CA ILE A 1069 -59.39 13.90 18.95
C ILE A 1069 -59.72 13.77 20.45
N SER A 1070 -58.71 13.75 21.33
CA SER A 1070 -58.78 14.34 22.69
C SER A 1070 -57.38 14.50 23.31
N ALA A 1071 -57.22 15.43 24.26
CA ALA A 1071 -55.93 15.95 24.71
C ALA A 1071 -55.86 16.22 26.24
N ALA A 1072 -54.64 16.23 26.80
CA ALA A 1072 -54.24 16.93 28.04
C ALA A 1072 -52.69 17.06 28.07
N THR A 1073 -52.09 18.26 28.01
CA THR A 1073 -51.69 19.16 29.12
C THR A 1073 -50.43 18.67 29.89
N ILE A 1074 -49.19 19.00 29.46
CA ILE A 1074 -48.37 20.23 29.69
C ILE A 1074 -47.67 20.30 31.07
N THR A 1075 -46.32 20.30 31.06
CA THR A 1075 -45.40 21.29 31.70
C THR A 1075 -43.94 21.00 31.26
N THR A 1076 -43.34 21.74 30.31
CA THR A 1076 -42.50 22.96 30.44
C THR A 1076 -41.00 22.75 30.71
N ALA A 1077 -40.18 22.95 29.66
CA ALA A 1077 -38.92 23.72 29.69
C ALA A 1077 -38.50 24.08 28.24
N THR A 1078 -38.04 25.31 28.00
CA THR A 1078 -37.60 25.84 26.68
C THR A 1078 -36.08 25.83 26.54
N PRO A 1079 -35.53 25.93 25.30
CA PRO A 1079 -34.96 27.23 24.92
C PRO A 1079 -35.08 27.66 23.43
N VAL A 1080 -35.28 28.96 23.25
CA VAL A 1080 -34.70 29.90 22.24
C VAL A 1080 -34.39 29.43 20.80
N THR A 1081 -35.34 29.74 19.92
CA THR A 1081 -35.24 30.26 18.53
C THR A 1081 -33.93 30.22 17.72
N HIS A 1082 -34.04 29.70 16.48
CA HIS A 1082 -33.49 30.34 15.27
C HIS A 1082 -34.55 30.27 14.15
N ASN A 1083 -34.76 31.38 13.42
CA ASN A 1083 -35.70 31.43 12.28
C ASN A 1083 -35.08 30.83 11.02
N SER A 1084 -35.87 30.11 10.24
CA SER A 1084 -35.60 29.80 8.84
C SER A 1084 -36.89 29.91 8.03
N ASP A 1085 -36.94 30.86 7.08
CA ASP A 1085 -38.12 31.11 6.25
C ASP A 1085 -38.44 29.91 5.35
N SER A 1086 -39.62 29.31 5.53
CA SER A 1086 -40.08 28.21 4.68
C SER A 1086 -40.65 28.76 3.36
N VAL A 1087 -39.92 28.55 2.26
CA VAL A 1087 -40.44 28.83 0.91
C VAL A 1087 -41.67 27.95 0.64
N PRO A 1088 -42.81 28.51 0.20
CA PRO A 1088 -44.00 27.72 -0.12
C PRO A 1088 -43.75 26.67 -1.21
N ILE A 1089 -44.30 25.48 -1.03
CA ILE A 1089 -44.11 24.30 -1.91
C ILE A 1089 -44.46 24.59 -3.39
N TRP A 1090 -45.35 25.56 -3.66
CA TRP A 1090 -45.68 25.98 -5.04
C TRP A 1090 -44.52 26.67 -5.77
N GLY A 1091 -43.54 27.26 -5.07
CA GLY A 1091 -42.37 27.89 -5.69
C GLY A 1091 -41.46 26.89 -6.41
N ALA A 1092 -41.26 25.70 -5.84
CA ALA A 1092 -40.51 24.62 -6.48
C ALA A 1092 -41.24 24.08 -7.74
N ALA A 1093 -42.57 23.97 -7.68
CA ALA A 1093 -43.38 23.59 -8.84
C ALA A 1093 -43.32 24.65 -9.95
N LEU A 1094 -43.36 25.93 -9.60
CA LEU A 1094 -43.26 27.03 -10.58
C LEU A 1094 -41.89 27.03 -11.29
N LEU A 1095 -40.80 26.83 -10.54
CA LEU A 1095 -39.45 26.71 -11.09
C LEU A 1095 -39.33 25.49 -12.01
N GLY A 1096 -39.89 24.35 -11.62
CA GLY A 1096 -39.93 23.14 -12.45
C GLY A 1096 -40.64 23.35 -13.78
N VAL A 1097 -41.87 23.92 -13.75
CA VAL A 1097 -42.63 24.21 -14.98
C VAL A 1097 -41.93 25.24 -15.86
N THR A 1098 -41.34 26.29 -15.27
CA THR A 1098 -40.61 27.31 -16.02
C THR A 1098 -39.37 26.73 -16.70
N GLY A 1099 -38.61 25.89 -15.99
CA GLY A 1099 -37.46 25.18 -16.55
C GLY A 1099 -37.84 24.22 -17.70
N LEU A 1100 -38.99 23.54 -17.59
CA LEU A 1100 -39.48 22.61 -18.61
C LEU A 1100 -39.95 23.36 -19.88
N LEU A 1101 -40.60 24.50 -19.73
CA LEU A 1101 -40.97 25.39 -20.85
C LEU A 1101 -39.74 25.99 -21.54
N ILE A 1102 -38.72 26.41 -20.79
CA ILE A 1102 -37.43 26.88 -21.35
C ILE A 1102 -36.75 25.73 -22.10
N GLY A 1103 -36.70 24.53 -21.53
CA GLY A 1103 -36.12 23.34 -22.16
C GLY A 1103 -36.80 22.99 -23.48
N TRP A 1104 -38.13 22.98 -23.53
CA TRP A 1104 -38.89 22.80 -24.78
C TRP A 1104 -38.64 23.92 -25.80
N GLY A 1105 -38.58 25.18 -25.35
CA GLY A 1105 -38.23 26.32 -26.21
C GLY A 1105 -36.87 26.14 -26.87
N VAL A 1106 -35.83 25.81 -26.09
CA VAL A 1106 -34.46 25.56 -26.59
C VAL A 1106 -34.41 24.34 -27.53
N THR A 1107 -35.08 23.23 -27.17
CA THR A 1107 -35.09 22.01 -28.00
C THR A 1107 -35.79 22.27 -29.34
N TRP A 1108 -36.91 22.99 -29.34
CA TRP A 1108 -37.61 23.38 -30.56
C TRP A 1108 -36.76 24.31 -31.44
N LEU A 1109 -36.06 25.28 -30.85
CA LEU A 1109 -35.16 26.19 -31.56
C LEU A 1109 -33.99 25.43 -32.21
N LEU A 1110 -33.37 24.49 -31.49
CA LEU A 1110 -32.30 23.63 -32.02
C LEU A 1110 -32.78 22.73 -33.17
N LEU A 1111 -33.95 22.09 -33.02
CA LEU A 1111 -34.54 21.26 -34.08
C LEU A 1111 -34.93 22.10 -35.31
N SER A 1112 -35.56 23.26 -35.12
CA SER A 1112 -35.94 24.14 -36.23
C SER A 1112 -34.72 24.74 -36.94
N CYS A 1113 -33.64 25.08 -36.22
CA CYS A 1113 -32.36 25.46 -36.81
C CYS A 1113 -31.71 24.31 -37.60
N ARG A 1114 -31.81 23.06 -37.11
CA ARG A 1114 -31.30 21.87 -37.80
C ARG A 1114 -32.09 21.56 -39.07
N GLU A 1115 -33.41 21.68 -39.04
CA GLU A 1115 -34.29 21.52 -40.21
C GLU A 1115 -34.04 22.61 -41.27
N ARG A 1116 -33.93 23.89 -40.84
CA ARG A 1116 -33.56 25.01 -41.75
C ARG A 1116 -32.19 24.81 -42.38
N ARG A 1117 -31.21 24.27 -41.63
CA ARG A 1117 -29.89 23.90 -42.17
C ARG A 1117 -29.99 22.76 -43.18
N GLN A 1118 -30.84 21.75 -42.95
CA GLN A 1118 -31.04 20.66 -43.91
C GLN A 1118 -31.77 21.11 -45.18
N LYS A 1119 -32.80 21.97 -45.09
CA LYS A 1119 -33.46 22.55 -46.28
C LYS A 1119 -32.47 23.35 -47.14
N LYS A 1120 -31.68 24.25 -46.54
CA LYS A 1120 -30.60 24.95 -47.27
C LYS A 1120 -29.56 24.00 -47.90
N LYS A 1121 -29.27 22.87 -47.25
CA LYS A 1121 -28.33 21.86 -47.81
C LYS A 1121 -28.94 21.07 -48.95
N LEU A 1122 -30.26 20.97 -49.05
CA LEU A 1122 -30.97 20.31 -50.16
C LEU A 1122 -31.15 21.27 -51.34
N GLU A 1123 -31.50 22.53 -51.10
CA GLU A 1123 -31.60 23.58 -52.12
C GLU A 1123 -30.26 23.78 -52.84
N ASN A 1124 -29.15 23.92 -52.09
CA ASN A 1124 -27.79 24.05 -52.66
C ASN A 1124 -27.29 22.82 -53.43
N VAL A 1125 -27.94 21.65 -53.31
CA VAL A 1125 -27.58 20.42 -54.06
C VAL A 1125 -28.40 20.29 -55.35
N VAL A 1126 -29.53 20.98 -55.46
CA VAL A 1126 -30.34 21.05 -56.69
C VAL A 1126 -29.80 22.12 -57.66
N GLU A 1127 -29.13 23.16 -57.16
CA GLU A 1127 -28.70 24.31 -57.98
C GLU A 1127 -27.31 24.16 -58.67
N MET A 1128 -26.51 23.14 -58.33
CA MET A 1128 -25.16 22.91 -58.91
C MET A 1128 -25.06 21.71 -59.87
N LYS A 1129 -26.13 21.44 -60.64
CA LYS A 1129 -26.08 20.62 -61.86
C LYS A 1129 -26.53 21.43 -63.09
N GLY A 1130 -25.73 22.41 -63.47
CA GLY A 1130 -25.94 23.20 -64.70
C GLY A 1130 -24.69 23.96 -65.11
N THR A 1131 -24.13 23.61 -66.27
CA THR A 1131 -22.96 24.23 -66.96
C THR A 1131 -21.61 24.09 -66.21
N GLY A 1132 -20.49 23.71 -66.82
CA GLY A 1132 -20.24 23.19 -68.17
C GLY A 1132 -19.16 23.97 -68.92
N PHE A 1133 -17.91 23.48 -68.87
CA PHE A 1133 -16.92 23.42 -69.94
C PHE A 1133 -15.73 22.54 -69.51
#